data_AF-A0A4P9Y718-F1
#
_entry.id   AF-A0A4P9Y718-F1
#
_cell.length_a   1.000
_cell.length_b   1.000
_cell.length_c   1.000
_cell.angle_alpha   90.00
_cell.angle_beta   90.00
_cell.angle_gamma   90.00
#
_symmetry.space_group_name_H-M   'P 1'
#
loop_
_entity.id
_entity.type
_entity.pdbx_description
1 polymer ?
#
loop_
_entity_poly.entity_id
_entity_poly.type
_entity_poly.pdbx_seq_one_letter_code
_entity_poly.pdbx_strand_id
1 'polypeptide(L)'
;MWLTRSVGLLGLGLSLVAGGLAVSSPVGYPNITKVVSPKVALIGQNVSLSLELVWPSTAISTNVTDPTSLLPTNSSTSVASNNATISLPKRIPYTVHMLSGTLLTSGTFDRAGSKGDLLTKVTLEPFQASFSGVIGLIVRIQSSTASSVEWRIADGASDSDASIHVIPGWLTLAPVVFLITVALITKQVLLALFTGVFLSATVIFGFNPLTGFLRASDHYMVQAIADSENAKVLLFTWWLAGLIALIQRSGGAQGLASVVTRWATDRWKGLWVTFGLGCLIFFDDFASCLIVGTNMVVVTDQLMVSREKLSFFVHATSSPPASIAPLSSWIGYEVGLIAAELHKLDIKAEPFMIFIRTIPYRFYPIYMLVFLVIINFMKRDFGPMLTAERRAVREGRVSPVEDVEGAEGTEDAIKPIEGKPRRWINAILPIACNVFIIVLSIFVTGYYATVELEKAGETVVYNAATLAGNGDSYGSLIYAALATSILSIILYKVQGILTIADSLLHWTMGIKDVVEPVLILILAWAMGAAMNDLQTAEFIVSGLRTSLDAHLLPTLVFLTSCVISFVTGTSWGTMAVLFPLAVPLANALSPGSEEAIVDVVASILTGAIFGDQCSPISGTSVMSALASKCPLAAHVTTQLPYALVVAVIAIIFGYIPSGYGLFPHWVGIILGSVALVGVVWLIGSKVEDEHDTPSKLMSLLGRKAKSRAGPGLTEKQH
;
A
#
# COMPACT_ATOMS: atom_id res chain seq x y z
N MET A 1 26.88 -34.39 12.07
CA MET A 1 28.35 -34.47 12.27
C MET A 1 29.12 -33.81 11.11
N TRP A 2 28.63 -32.65 10.63
CA TRP A 2 29.27 -31.84 9.58
C TRP A 2 29.15 -30.33 9.89
N LEU A 3 29.09 -30.00 11.19
CA LEU A 3 28.77 -28.65 11.68
C LEU A 3 29.69 -28.18 12.82
N THR A 4 30.87 -28.80 12.98
CA THR A 4 31.77 -28.53 14.12
C THR A 4 33.24 -28.31 13.74
N ARG A 5 33.56 -27.90 12.51
CA ARG A 5 34.96 -27.71 12.08
C ARG A 5 35.33 -26.43 11.33
N SER A 6 34.57 -25.34 11.50
CA SER A 6 34.96 -24.03 10.93
C SER A 6 34.92 -22.86 11.93
N VAL A 7 34.78 -23.14 13.22
CA VAL A 7 34.94 -22.13 14.30
C VAL A 7 36.39 -22.15 14.75
N GLY A 8 37.21 -21.25 14.19
CA GLY A 8 38.62 -21.16 14.57
C GLY A 8 39.46 -20.31 13.64
N LEU A 9 39.02 -19.09 13.33
CA LEU A 9 39.84 -18.00 12.77
C LEU A 9 39.10 -16.67 12.98
N LEU A 10 39.06 -16.23 14.23
CA LEU A 10 38.67 -14.87 14.62
C LEU A 10 39.95 -14.09 14.92
N GLY A 11 40.16 -12.98 14.23
CA GLY A 11 41.26 -12.08 14.54
C GLY A 11 41.41 -10.95 13.54
N LEU A 12 40.45 -10.02 13.52
CA LEU A 12 40.63 -8.56 13.42
C LEU A 12 39.30 -7.90 13.05
N GLY A 13 38.90 -6.94 13.88
CA GLY A 13 37.57 -6.36 13.88
C GLY A 13 37.29 -5.41 12.72
N LEU A 14 36.00 -5.27 12.41
CA LEU A 14 35.46 -4.13 11.69
C LEU A 14 34.11 -3.75 12.31
N SER A 15 34.10 -2.60 12.97
CA SER A 15 32.90 -1.88 13.37
C SER A 15 32.32 -1.19 12.13
N LEU A 16 31.21 -1.72 11.61
CA LEU A 16 30.39 -1.07 10.58
C LEU A 16 29.24 -0.34 11.28
N VAL A 17 29.50 0.90 11.71
CA VAL A 17 28.42 1.82 12.11
C VAL A 17 27.71 2.29 10.84
N ALA A 18 26.47 1.86 10.64
CA ALA A 18 25.55 2.47 9.69
C ALA A 18 25.26 3.92 10.13
N GLY A 19 25.30 4.87 9.21
CA GLY A 19 24.97 6.26 9.49
C GLY A 19 24.52 6.93 8.20
N GLY A 20 23.21 7.15 8.08
CA GLY A 20 22.62 8.04 7.08
C GLY A 20 22.80 9.50 7.50
N LEU A 21 22.96 10.39 6.53
CA LEU A 21 22.88 11.83 6.73
C LEU A 21 22.04 12.43 5.60
N ALA A 22 21.00 13.15 6.00
CA ALA A 22 20.10 13.90 5.13
C ALA A 22 20.78 15.17 4.59
N VAL A 23 20.43 15.56 3.36
CA VAL A 23 20.76 16.87 2.78
C VAL A 23 19.47 17.51 2.29
N SER A 24 19.06 18.62 2.92
CA SER A 24 18.05 19.52 2.37
C SER A 24 18.70 20.55 1.42
N SER A 25 17.96 20.95 0.39
CA SER A 25 18.42 21.91 -0.63
C SER A 25 17.60 23.21 -0.57
N PRO A 26 18.25 24.39 -0.67
CA PRO A 26 17.60 25.58 -1.21
C PRO A 26 17.90 25.70 -2.71
N VAL A 27 16.81 25.68 -3.49
CA VAL A 27 16.57 26.29 -4.82
C VAL A 27 17.69 26.18 -5.89
N GLY A 28 17.47 25.29 -6.87
CA GLY A 28 17.94 25.46 -8.26
C GLY A 28 18.65 24.26 -8.94
N TYR A 29 17.89 23.27 -9.45
CA TYR A 29 18.10 22.29 -10.57
C TYR A 29 19.45 21.50 -10.74
N PRO A 30 19.53 20.39 -11.52
CA PRO A 30 18.64 19.23 -11.71
C PRO A 30 19.34 17.86 -11.46
N ASN A 31 20.49 17.82 -10.75
CA ASN A 31 21.25 16.58 -10.55
C ASN A 31 21.40 16.22 -9.08
N ILE A 32 21.08 14.97 -8.78
CA ILE A 32 21.11 14.35 -7.47
C ILE A 32 22.45 13.62 -7.32
N THR A 33 23.23 14.03 -6.33
CA THR A 33 24.48 13.35 -5.93
C THR A 33 24.24 12.64 -4.61
N LYS A 34 24.07 11.31 -4.65
CA LYS A 34 24.21 10.48 -3.43
C LYS A 34 25.70 10.25 -3.19
N VAL A 35 26.19 10.62 -2.00
CA VAL A 35 27.59 10.42 -1.58
C VAL A 35 27.64 9.21 -0.66
N VAL A 36 28.50 8.23 -0.97
CA VAL A 36 29.00 7.26 -0.01
C VAL A 36 30.37 7.76 0.44
N SER A 37 30.50 8.17 1.71
CA SER A 37 31.76 8.68 2.26
C SER A 37 32.70 7.56 2.71
N PRO A 38 34.03 7.66 2.49
CA PRO A 38 34.98 6.95 3.33
C PRO A 38 35.04 7.62 4.71
N LYS A 39 35.00 6.82 5.78
CA LYS A 39 35.21 7.32 7.15
C LYS A 39 36.72 7.44 7.39
N VAL A 40 37.19 8.64 7.74
CA VAL A 40 38.54 8.83 8.27
C VAL A 40 38.43 9.10 9.77
N ALA A 41 38.98 8.21 10.58
CA ALA A 41 39.12 8.43 12.03
C ALA A 41 40.47 9.11 12.27
N LEU A 42 40.46 10.32 12.85
CA LEU A 42 41.68 11.08 13.15
C LEU A 42 41.86 11.17 14.67
N ILE A 43 43.03 10.77 15.16
CA ILE A 43 43.46 10.94 16.56
C ILE A 43 44.60 11.96 16.58
N GLY A 44 44.35 13.13 17.17
CA GLY A 44 45.38 14.00 17.76
C GLY A 44 46.35 14.73 16.81
N GLN A 45 46.11 16.06 16.72
CA GLN A 45 46.98 17.16 16.23
C GLN A 45 47.06 17.45 14.73
N ASN A 46 46.96 18.76 14.42
CA ASN A 46 47.04 19.48 13.14
C ASN A 46 46.82 18.66 11.87
N VAL A 47 45.58 18.68 11.37
CA VAL A 47 45.19 18.00 10.13
C VAL A 47 45.11 19.02 9.00
N SER A 48 45.96 18.87 7.97
CA SER A 48 45.81 19.55 6.69
C SER A 48 45.10 18.62 5.71
N LEU A 49 43.86 18.91 5.35
CA LEU A 49 43.12 18.19 4.32
C LEU A 49 43.30 18.90 2.97
N SER A 50 43.82 18.19 1.98
CA SER A 50 43.84 18.66 0.60
C SER A 50 42.91 17.83 -0.26
N LEU A 51 42.04 18.54 -0.99
CA LEU A 51 41.05 17.95 -1.89
C LEU A 51 41.51 18.18 -3.33
N GLU A 52 41.79 17.10 -4.05
CA GLU A 52 42.16 17.12 -5.46
C GLU A 52 41.03 16.51 -6.30
N LEU A 53 40.51 17.27 -7.26
CA LEU A 53 39.51 16.80 -8.23
C LEU A 53 40.22 16.37 -9.51
N VAL A 54 40.00 15.12 -9.93
CA VAL A 54 40.60 14.52 -11.13
C VAL A 54 39.49 14.17 -12.11
N TRP A 55 39.69 14.38 -13.41
CA TRP A 55 38.70 14.06 -14.44
C TRP A 55 39.20 12.88 -15.30
N PRO A 56 38.40 11.84 -15.55
CA PRO A 56 38.83 10.73 -16.40
C PRO A 56 38.99 11.20 -17.85
N SER A 57 40.08 10.80 -18.50
CA SER A 57 40.50 11.24 -19.83
C SER A 57 39.66 10.67 -21.00
N THR A 58 38.57 9.96 -20.71
CA THR A 58 37.78 9.22 -21.71
C THR A 58 36.28 9.52 -21.62
N ALA A 59 35.88 10.75 -21.95
CA ALA A 59 34.49 11.10 -22.25
C ALA A 59 34.37 11.78 -23.63
N ILE A 60 34.45 10.91 -24.66
CA ILE A 60 33.75 10.93 -25.95
C ILE A 60 33.94 12.14 -26.89
N SER A 61 34.55 11.81 -28.03
CA SER A 61 34.57 12.54 -29.29
C SER A 61 33.17 12.94 -29.76
N THR A 62 33.00 14.22 -30.05
CA THR A 62 31.84 14.79 -30.72
C THR A 62 31.66 14.22 -32.12
N ASN A 63 30.52 13.58 -32.39
CA ASN A 63 29.87 13.59 -33.70
C ASN A 63 28.40 13.21 -33.49
N VAL A 64 27.49 14.16 -33.70
CA VAL A 64 26.21 14.02 -34.43
C VAL A 64 25.61 15.42 -34.56
N THR A 65 25.23 15.71 -35.79
CA THR A 65 24.68 16.95 -36.34
C THR A 65 23.18 17.10 -36.08
N ASP A 66 22.76 18.36 -36.03
CA ASP A 66 21.47 18.94 -36.45
C ASP A 66 20.40 19.26 -35.38
N PRO A 67 20.11 20.55 -35.13
CA PRO A 67 18.94 21.03 -34.41
C PRO A 67 18.04 21.91 -35.30
N THR A 68 16.79 21.52 -35.54
CA THR A 68 15.77 22.48 -36.01
C THR A 68 14.39 22.23 -35.41
N SER A 69 13.70 23.35 -35.13
CA SER A 69 12.33 23.52 -34.60
C SER A 69 12.21 23.34 -33.08
N LEU A 70 11.88 24.34 -32.26
CA LEU A 70 10.76 25.28 -32.38
C LEU A 70 11.04 26.58 -31.57
N LEU A 71 11.01 27.72 -32.24
CA LEU A 71 10.69 29.04 -31.66
C LEU A 71 9.87 29.81 -32.70
N PRO A 72 8.85 30.58 -32.31
CA PRO A 72 8.44 31.76 -33.05
C PRO A 72 8.81 33.02 -32.24
N THR A 73 9.63 33.90 -32.79
CA THR A 73 9.56 35.33 -32.45
C THR A 73 9.63 36.16 -33.72
N ASN A 74 8.89 37.28 -33.67
CA ASN A 74 8.55 38.16 -34.77
C ASN A 74 9.75 38.87 -35.43
N SER A 75 9.62 38.98 -36.75
CA SER A 75 10.02 40.08 -37.66
C SER A 75 11.48 40.58 -37.72
N SER A 76 12.03 40.32 -38.92
CA SER A 76 12.85 41.17 -39.80
C SER A 76 14.35 41.40 -39.51
N THR A 77 15.14 40.50 -40.11
CA THR A 77 16.28 40.75 -41.04
C THR A 77 17.46 41.63 -40.58
N SER A 78 18.63 41.02 -40.35
CA SER A 78 19.60 40.71 -41.42
C SER A 78 20.69 39.77 -40.88
N VAL A 79 21.08 38.81 -41.72
CA VAL A 79 22.02 37.72 -41.41
C VAL A 79 23.45 38.24 -41.53
N ALA A 80 24.22 38.10 -40.45
CA ALA A 80 25.66 37.88 -40.51
C ALA A 80 26.00 36.76 -39.51
N SER A 81 26.40 35.62 -40.07
CA SER A 81 26.83 34.40 -39.42
C SER A 81 27.83 34.63 -38.29
N ASN A 82 27.61 34.01 -37.12
CA ASN A 82 28.68 33.45 -36.29
C ASN A 82 28.11 32.48 -35.24
N ASN A 83 28.64 31.26 -35.27
CA ASN A 83 28.54 30.14 -34.33
C ASN A 83 28.11 30.50 -32.89
N ALA A 84 26.90 30.12 -32.49
CA ALA A 84 26.47 30.18 -31.10
C ALA A 84 26.93 28.93 -30.34
N THR A 85 28.13 29.00 -29.76
CA THR A 85 28.59 28.11 -28.70
C THR A 85 27.71 28.29 -27.45
N ILE A 86 27.02 27.23 -27.01
CA ILE A 86 26.41 27.19 -25.67
C ILE A 86 27.57 27.25 -24.66
N SER A 87 27.74 28.41 -24.02
CA SER A 87 28.76 28.60 -22.98
C SER A 87 28.25 28.03 -21.66
N LEU A 88 28.71 26.83 -21.31
CA LEU A 88 28.64 26.30 -19.94
C LEU A 88 29.34 27.27 -18.97
N PRO A 89 28.84 27.42 -17.73
CA PRO A 89 29.42 28.35 -16.75
C PRO A 89 30.91 28.02 -16.52
N LYS A 90 31.77 29.05 -16.56
CA LYS A 90 33.23 28.93 -16.41
C LYS A 90 33.68 28.49 -15.00
N ARG A 91 32.79 28.62 -14.01
CA ARG A 91 33.06 28.44 -12.58
C ARG A 91 31.98 27.60 -11.93
N ILE A 92 32.35 26.54 -11.22
CA ILE A 92 31.46 25.65 -10.47
C ILE A 92 31.58 26.01 -8.98
N PRO A 93 30.53 26.54 -8.32
CA PRO A 93 30.61 26.92 -6.92
C PRO A 93 30.67 25.70 -5.99
N TYR A 94 31.37 25.82 -4.85
CA TYR A 94 31.42 24.84 -3.77
C TYR A 94 31.23 25.49 -2.39
N THR A 95 30.72 24.72 -1.43
CA THR A 95 30.61 25.10 -0.02
C THR A 95 30.97 23.91 0.86
N VAL A 96 31.77 24.13 1.90
CA VAL A 96 32.19 23.14 2.89
C VAL A 96 31.56 23.50 4.22
N HIS A 97 30.90 22.53 4.87
CA HIS A 97 30.22 22.71 6.14
C HIS A 97 30.70 21.69 7.17
N MET A 98 30.68 22.05 8.45
CA MET A 98 30.69 21.10 9.57
C MET A 98 29.41 20.26 9.56
N LEU A 99 29.44 19.09 10.20
CA LEU A 99 28.24 18.28 10.47
C LEU A 99 27.15 19.04 11.26
N SER A 100 27.55 20.05 12.04
CA SER A 100 26.64 20.97 12.73
C SER A 100 25.96 22.01 11.83
N GLY A 101 26.25 22.02 10.53
CA GLY A 101 25.74 23.01 9.56
C GLY A 101 26.52 24.33 9.48
N THR A 102 27.64 24.45 10.22
CA THR A 102 28.47 25.65 10.20
C THR A 102 29.30 25.72 8.91
N LEU A 103 29.15 26.76 8.10
CA LEU A 103 29.95 26.99 6.89
C LEU A 103 31.42 27.22 7.27
N LEU A 104 32.31 26.33 6.81
CA LEU A 104 33.76 26.43 7.01
C LEU A 104 34.41 27.26 5.89
N THR A 105 34.04 27.00 4.63
CA THR A 105 34.56 27.75 3.49
C THR A 105 33.64 27.61 2.27
N SER A 106 33.75 28.52 1.32
CA SER A 106 33.04 28.48 0.04
C SER A 106 33.92 29.06 -1.06
N GLY A 107 33.77 28.58 -2.30
CA GLY A 107 34.58 29.04 -3.42
C GLY A 107 34.03 28.59 -4.77
N THR A 108 34.84 28.67 -5.81
CA THR A 108 34.48 28.20 -7.17
C THR A 108 35.63 27.43 -7.80
N PHE A 109 35.34 26.28 -8.42
CA PHE A 109 36.25 25.54 -9.29
C PHE A 109 36.23 26.12 -10.71
N ASP A 110 37.39 26.25 -11.35
CA ASP A 110 37.46 26.61 -12.78
C ASP A 110 37.34 25.36 -13.67
N ARG A 111 36.76 25.51 -14.87
CA ARG A 111 36.51 24.38 -15.81
C ARG A 111 37.81 23.74 -16.33
N ALA A 112 37.77 22.42 -16.52
CA ALA A 112 38.81 21.62 -17.17
C ALA A 112 39.27 22.16 -18.54
N GLY A 113 40.58 22.32 -18.72
CA GLY A 113 41.22 22.41 -20.03
C GLY A 113 41.16 21.05 -20.76
N SER A 114 41.27 21.05 -22.09
CA SER A 114 41.02 19.91 -22.99
C SER A 114 41.93 18.67 -22.82
N LYS A 115 42.76 18.61 -21.78
CA LYS A 115 43.74 17.54 -21.51
C LYS A 115 43.57 16.82 -20.17
N GLY A 116 42.58 17.19 -19.35
CA GLY A 116 42.33 16.51 -18.07
C GLY A 116 43.37 16.78 -16.98
N ASP A 117 44.17 17.86 -17.10
CA ASP A 117 45.12 18.24 -16.05
C ASP A 117 44.42 18.81 -14.81
N LEU A 118 45.05 18.56 -13.66
CA LEU A 118 44.65 18.95 -12.30
C LEU A 118 44.47 20.48 -12.19
N LEU A 119 43.28 20.97 -11.79
CA LEU A 119 42.97 22.40 -11.96
C LEU A 119 42.66 23.20 -10.70
N THR A 120 42.37 22.61 -9.54
CA THR A 120 42.26 23.40 -8.30
C THR A 120 42.51 22.54 -7.06
N LYS A 121 43.48 22.95 -6.24
CA LYS A 121 43.75 22.39 -4.91
C LYS A 121 43.13 23.30 -3.86
N VAL A 122 42.11 22.81 -3.15
CA VAL A 122 41.55 23.53 -2.00
C VAL A 122 42.26 23.04 -0.75
N THR A 123 43.01 23.94 -0.10
CA THR A 123 43.68 23.65 1.17
C THR A 123 42.87 24.33 2.27
N LEU A 124 42.34 23.55 3.21
CA LEU A 124 41.67 24.11 4.39
C LEU A 124 42.72 24.67 5.34
N GLU A 125 42.49 25.88 5.87
CA GLU A 125 43.37 26.43 6.90
C GLU A 125 43.33 25.54 8.16
N PRO A 126 44.45 25.38 8.88
CA PRO A 126 44.51 24.54 10.07
C PRO A 126 43.51 25.06 11.12
N PHE A 127 42.55 24.23 11.52
CA PHE A 127 41.62 24.55 12.60
C PHE A 127 41.86 23.61 13.79
N GLN A 128 41.78 24.15 15.01
CA GLN A 128 41.84 23.32 16.21
C GLN A 128 40.47 22.71 16.50
N ALA A 129 40.35 21.40 16.33
CA ALA A 129 39.20 20.64 16.78
C ALA A 129 39.49 20.06 18.18
N SER A 130 38.82 20.58 19.22
CA SER A 130 38.88 20.02 20.58
C SER A 130 37.77 18.99 20.80
N PHE A 131 37.59 18.04 19.87
CA PHE A 131 36.55 17.02 20.00
C PHE A 131 37.02 15.65 19.51
N SER A 132 36.57 14.59 20.20
CA SER A 132 36.74 13.19 19.81
C SER A 132 35.55 12.77 18.95
N GLY A 133 35.75 12.53 17.65
CA GLY A 133 34.67 12.16 16.73
C GLY A 133 35.11 12.04 15.26
N VAL A 134 34.23 11.54 14.39
CA VAL A 134 34.44 11.47 12.93
C VAL A 134 34.09 12.82 12.31
N ILE A 135 35.02 13.39 11.54
CA ILE A 135 34.76 14.61 10.76
C ILE A 135 34.25 14.19 9.38
N GLY A 136 33.01 14.55 9.06
CA GLY A 136 32.43 14.38 7.72
C GLY A 136 32.63 15.66 6.91
N LEU A 137 33.16 15.55 5.69
CA LEU A 137 33.33 16.68 4.78
C LEU A 137 32.28 16.60 3.66
N ILE A 138 31.48 17.65 3.49
CA ILE A 138 30.46 17.73 2.44
C ILE A 138 31.00 18.60 1.30
N VAL A 139 31.21 18.00 0.13
CA VAL A 139 31.55 18.70 -1.12
C VAL A 139 30.35 18.66 -2.05
N ARG A 140 29.78 19.82 -2.36
CA ARG A 140 28.65 19.94 -3.31
C ARG A 140 29.21 20.28 -4.70
N ILE A 141 28.89 19.45 -5.69
CA ILE A 141 29.35 19.61 -7.08
C ILE A 141 28.14 19.64 -7.99
N GLN A 142 27.80 20.82 -8.54
CA GLN A 142 26.78 20.96 -9.57
C GLN A 142 27.42 20.80 -10.94
N SER A 143 27.11 19.70 -11.63
CA SER A 143 27.51 19.51 -13.03
C SER A 143 26.35 18.94 -13.83
N SER A 144 25.98 19.58 -14.94
CA SER A 144 24.92 19.13 -15.85
C SER A 144 25.39 18.08 -16.86
N THR A 145 26.69 17.73 -16.86
CA THR A 145 27.31 16.90 -17.93
C THR A 145 28.32 15.86 -17.44
N ALA A 146 28.60 15.76 -16.14
CA ALA A 146 29.55 14.77 -15.61
C ALA A 146 28.90 13.39 -15.51
N SER A 147 29.56 12.34 -16.02
CA SER A 147 29.18 10.92 -15.80
C SER A 147 29.82 10.33 -14.54
N SER A 148 30.93 10.92 -14.10
CA SER A 148 31.60 10.59 -12.86
C SER A 148 32.33 11.81 -12.32
N VAL A 149 32.46 11.90 -11.00
CA VAL A 149 33.29 12.89 -10.31
C VAL A 149 34.29 12.15 -9.44
N GLU A 150 35.58 12.26 -9.77
CA GLU A 150 36.65 11.64 -9.00
C GLU A 150 37.29 12.70 -8.09
N TRP A 151 37.50 12.32 -6.83
CA TRP A 151 38.13 13.17 -5.84
C TRP A 151 39.12 12.34 -5.03
N ARG A 152 40.26 12.95 -4.74
CA ARG A 152 41.36 12.39 -3.95
C ARG A 152 41.50 13.21 -2.68
N ILE A 153 41.50 12.52 -1.54
CA ILE A 153 41.91 13.10 -0.26
C ILE A 153 43.36 12.72 -0.05
N ALA A 154 44.25 13.71 0.00
CA ALA A 154 45.64 13.53 0.36
C ALA A 154 45.90 14.18 1.73
N ASP A 155 46.20 13.36 2.75
CA ASP A 155 46.55 13.77 4.11
C ASP A 155 48.05 13.60 4.44
N GLY A 156 48.84 13.12 3.48
CA GLY A 156 50.28 12.87 3.62
C GLY A 156 50.66 11.52 4.26
N ALA A 157 49.70 10.75 4.80
CA ALA A 157 49.91 9.42 5.37
C ALA A 157 49.14 8.30 4.63
N SER A 158 48.00 8.62 4.01
CA SER A 158 47.24 7.71 3.14
C SER A 158 46.43 8.50 2.11
N ASP A 159 46.77 8.34 0.83
CA ASP A 159 45.96 8.87 -0.25
C ASP A 159 44.75 7.96 -0.49
N SER A 160 43.56 8.53 -0.54
CA SER A 160 42.33 7.78 -0.87
C SER A 160 41.63 8.42 -2.07
N ASP A 161 41.46 7.64 -3.12
CA ASP A 161 40.69 8.00 -4.31
C ASP A 161 39.25 7.52 -4.15
N ALA A 162 38.28 8.39 -4.43
CA ALA A 162 36.87 8.05 -4.46
C ALA A 162 36.22 8.59 -5.74
N SER A 163 35.43 7.75 -6.42
CA SER A 163 34.66 8.11 -7.60
C SER A 163 33.17 8.13 -7.28
N ILE A 164 32.48 9.20 -7.68
CA ILE A 164 31.04 9.36 -7.52
C ILE A 164 30.42 9.23 -8.91
N HIS A 165 29.52 8.27 -9.06
CA HIS A 165 28.74 8.13 -10.29
C HIS A 165 27.55 9.10 -10.26
N VAL A 166 27.36 9.88 -11.33
CA VAL A 166 26.25 10.83 -11.45
C VAL A 166 25.15 10.20 -12.29
N ILE A 167 23.97 10.03 -11.70
CA ILE A 167 22.81 9.43 -12.37
C ILE A 167 21.99 10.55 -13.03
N PRO A 168 21.66 10.45 -14.33
CA PRO A 168 20.74 11.39 -14.97
C PRO A 168 19.37 11.36 -14.29
N GLY A 169 18.82 12.53 -13.95
CA GLY A 169 17.58 12.62 -13.18
C GLY A 169 16.40 11.84 -13.78
N TRP A 170 16.19 11.89 -15.10
CA TRP A 170 15.10 11.16 -15.77
C TRP A 170 15.22 9.64 -15.64
N LEU A 171 16.43 9.13 -15.43
CA LEU A 171 16.70 7.70 -15.30
C LEU A 171 16.26 7.15 -13.94
N THR A 172 16.09 8.02 -12.94
CA THR A 172 15.53 7.65 -11.62
C THR A 172 14.05 7.21 -11.74
N LEU A 173 13.34 7.65 -12.79
CA LEU A 173 11.97 7.22 -13.10
C LEU A 173 11.91 5.86 -13.79
N ALA A 174 12.99 5.41 -14.44
CA ALA A 174 12.95 4.19 -15.23
C ALA A 174 12.58 2.95 -14.40
N PRO A 175 13.12 2.73 -13.17
CA PRO A 175 12.67 1.65 -12.30
C PRO A 175 11.18 1.69 -11.94
N VAL A 176 10.63 2.89 -11.69
CA VAL A 176 9.21 3.06 -11.36
C VAL A 176 8.32 2.75 -12.55
N VAL A 177 8.62 3.35 -13.70
CA VAL A 177 7.85 3.14 -14.94
C VAL A 177 7.92 1.67 -15.33
N PHE A 178 9.09 1.05 -15.23
CA PHE A 178 9.26 -0.36 -15.51
C PHE A 178 8.45 -1.23 -14.54
N LEU A 179 8.52 -0.96 -13.23
CA LEU A 179 7.75 -1.65 -12.22
C LEU A 179 6.23 -1.57 -12.50
N ILE A 180 5.70 -0.38 -12.75
CA ILE A 180 4.27 -0.19 -13.06
C ILE A 180 3.92 -0.93 -14.36
N THR A 181 4.76 -0.81 -15.39
CA THR A 181 4.53 -1.47 -16.69
C THR A 181 4.52 -2.99 -16.55
N VAL A 182 5.49 -3.56 -15.83
CA VAL A 182 5.55 -5.01 -15.55
C VAL A 182 4.33 -5.43 -14.76
N ALA A 183 3.96 -4.70 -13.71
CA ALA A 183 2.77 -5.01 -12.92
C ALA A 183 1.50 -5.05 -13.80
N LEU A 184 1.33 -4.09 -14.71
CA LEU A 184 0.18 -4.02 -15.60
C LEU A 184 0.17 -5.11 -16.69
N ILE A 185 1.33 -5.47 -17.25
CA ILE A 185 1.43 -6.47 -18.32
C ILE A 185 1.37 -7.89 -17.76
N THR A 186 2.20 -8.20 -16.76
CA THR A 186 2.33 -9.56 -16.23
C THR A 186 1.22 -9.91 -15.26
N LYS A 187 0.56 -8.89 -14.67
CA LYS A 187 -0.40 -9.05 -13.58
C LYS A 187 0.21 -9.75 -12.36
N GLN A 188 1.54 -9.66 -12.20
CA GLN A 188 2.30 -10.28 -11.12
C GLN A 188 3.11 -9.23 -10.36
N VAL A 189 2.64 -8.87 -9.17
CA VAL A 189 3.25 -7.78 -8.39
C VAL A 189 4.59 -8.18 -7.78
N LEU A 190 4.75 -9.42 -7.33
CA LEU A 190 6.03 -9.91 -6.79
C LEU A 190 7.17 -9.75 -7.83
N LEU A 191 6.88 -10.11 -9.09
CA LEU A 191 7.81 -9.95 -10.20
C LEU A 191 8.09 -8.46 -10.50
N ALA A 192 7.05 -7.63 -10.50
CA ALA A 192 7.18 -6.19 -10.73
C ALA A 192 8.06 -5.51 -9.67
N LEU A 193 7.83 -5.81 -8.39
CA LEU A 193 8.63 -5.25 -7.29
C LEU A 193 10.08 -5.72 -7.36
N PHE A 194 10.31 -7.03 -7.53
CA PHE A 194 11.69 -7.55 -7.62
C PHE A 194 12.45 -6.95 -8.80
N THR A 195 11.82 -6.86 -9.97
CA THR A 195 12.45 -6.25 -11.15
C THR A 195 12.67 -4.75 -11.00
N GLY A 196 11.79 -4.04 -10.29
CA GLY A 196 11.99 -2.64 -9.91
C GLY A 196 13.19 -2.43 -8.98
N VAL A 197 13.33 -3.26 -7.92
CA VAL A 197 14.50 -3.24 -7.03
C VAL A 197 15.77 -3.56 -7.81
N PHE A 198 15.73 -4.59 -8.65
CA PHE A 198 16.83 -5.00 -9.50
C PHE A 198 17.29 -3.88 -10.44
N LEU A 199 16.36 -3.21 -11.13
CA LEU A 199 16.69 -2.12 -12.05
C LEU A 199 17.24 -0.92 -11.27
N SER A 200 16.65 -0.60 -10.12
CA SER A 200 17.15 0.46 -9.23
C SER A 200 18.58 0.18 -8.77
N ALA A 201 18.85 -1.03 -8.27
CA ALA A 201 20.18 -1.45 -7.87
C ALA A 201 21.16 -1.44 -9.05
N THR A 202 20.73 -1.84 -10.25
CA THR A 202 21.59 -1.78 -11.45
C THR A 202 22.00 -0.35 -11.76
N VAL A 203 21.07 0.61 -11.69
CA VAL A 203 21.38 2.04 -11.91
C VAL A 203 22.31 2.58 -10.82
N ILE A 204 22.06 2.26 -9.55
CA ILE A 204 22.83 2.76 -8.40
C ILE A 204 24.26 2.20 -8.40
N PHE A 205 24.43 0.90 -8.69
CA PHE A 205 25.71 0.20 -8.59
C PHE A 205 26.45 0.12 -9.94
N GLY A 206 26.41 1.21 -10.72
CA GLY A 206 27.29 1.41 -11.87
C GLY A 206 26.87 0.67 -13.15
N PHE A 207 25.56 0.52 -13.39
CA PHE A 207 24.97 -0.09 -14.59
C PHE A 207 25.38 -1.55 -14.89
N ASN A 208 25.94 -2.25 -13.91
CA ASN A 208 26.27 -3.67 -14.06
C ASN A 208 25.09 -4.54 -13.60
N PRO A 209 24.43 -5.30 -14.49
CA PRO A 209 23.26 -6.11 -14.12
C PRO A 209 23.58 -7.20 -13.10
N LEU A 210 24.76 -7.82 -13.16
CA LEU A 210 25.12 -8.86 -12.20
C LEU A 210 25.30 -8.27 -10.80
N THR A 211 25.98 -7.12 -10.70
CA THR A 211 26.10 -6.39 -9.44
C THR A 211 24.73 -5.93 -8.96
N GLY A 212 23.88 -5.40 -9.84
CA GLY A 212 22.51 -5.01 -9.52
C GLY A 212 21.68 -6.16 -8.94
N PHE A 213 21.75 -7.36 -9.52
CA PHE A 213 21.09 -8.56 -9.00
C PHE A 213 21.58 -8.95 -7.61
N LEU A 214 22.91 -8.98 -7.42
CA LEU A 214 23.50 -9.30 -6.13
C LEU A 214 23.10 -8.27 -5.07
N ARG A 215 23.12 -6.98 -5.40
CA ARG A 215 22.77 -5.88 -4.48
C ARG A 215 21.28 -5.78 -4.19
N ALA A 216 20.42 -6.10 -5.15
CA ALA A 216 18.99 -6.26 -4.89
C ALA A 216 18.75 -7.30 -3.78
N SER A 217 19.51 -8.40 -3.80
CA SER A 217 19.37 -9.51 -2.87
C SER A 217 20.07 -9.28 -1.53
N ASP A 218 21.38 -8.95 -1.54
CA ASP A 218 22.23 -8.90 -0.34
C ASP A 218 22.21 -7.55 0.39
N HIS A 219 21.83 -6.48 -0.29
CA HIS A 219 21.76 -5.14 0.26
C HIS A 219 20.31 -4.78 0.56
N TYR A 220 19.47 -4.60 -0.47
CA TYR A 220 18.12 -4.06 -0.27
C TYR A 220 17.17 -5.04 0.42
N MET A 221 17.10 -6.30 0.00
CA MET A 221 16.21 -7.29 0.64
C MET A 221 16.67 -7.67 2.05
N VAL A 222 17.98 -7.84 2.27
CA VAL A 222 18.50 -8.13 3.62
C VAL A 222 18.26 -6.96 4.56
N GLN A 223 18.53 -5.72 4.14
CA GLN A 223 18.24 -4.53 4.97
C GLN A 223 16.75 -4.40 5.29
N ALA A 224 15.88 -4.69 4.32
CA ALA A 224 14.44 -4.68 4.53
C ALA A 224 14.01 -5.63 5.66
N ILE A 225 14.61 -6.82 5.76
CA ILE A 225 14.30 -7.81 6.80
C ILE A 225 15.01 -7.51 8.13
N ALA A 226 16.25 -7.01 8.06
CA ALA A 226 17.11 -6.77 9.22
C ALA A 226 16.70 -5.54 10.04
N ASP A 227 15.91 -4.63 9.45
CA ASP A 227 15.31 -3.52 10.17
C ASP A 227 14.38 -4.02 11.29
N SER A 228 14.57 -3.48 12.50
CA SER A 228 13.87 -3.98 13.69
C SER A 228 12.37 -3.72 13.66
N GLU A 229 11.92 -2.62 13.06
CA GLU A 229 10.49 -2.28 12.97
C GLU A 229 9.80 -3.17 11.93
N ASN A 230 10.46 -3.36 10.79
CA ASN A 230 10.02 -4.30 9.77
C ASN A 230 9.92 -5.73 10.32
N ALA A 231 10.92 -6.19 11.09
CA ALA A 231 10.89 -7.50 11.73
C ALA A 231 9.72 -7.63 12.73
N LYS A 232 9.41 -6.58 13.50
CA LYS A 232 8.24 -6.55 14.39
C LYS A 232 6.93 -6.70 13.61
N VAL A 233 6.80 -6.04 12.47
CA VAL A 233 5.62 -6.17 11.57
C VAL A 233 5.45 -7.60 11.07
N LEU A 234 6.53 -8.25 10.64
CA LEU A 234 6.49 -9.64 10.16
C LEU A 234 6.03 -10.59 11.27
N LEU A 235 6.60 -10.45 12.47
CA LEU A 235 6.22 -11.27 13.62
C LEU A 235 4.75 -11.10 13.98
N PHE A 236 4.29 -9.86 14.08
CA PHE A 236 2.88 -9.57 14.35
C PHE A 236 1.96 -10.20 13.31
N THR A 237 2.29 -10.05 12.02
CA THR A 237 1.50 -10.59 10.91
C THR A 237 1.36 -12.10 11.02
N TRP A 238 2.43 -12.83 11.34
CA TRP A 238 2.38 -14.28 11.56
C TRP A 238 1.55 -14.67 12.78
N TRP A 239 1.71 -13.97 13.91
CA TRP A 239 0.91 -14.24 15.12
C TRP A 239 -0.58 -14.03 14.87
N LEU A 240 -0.94 -12.93 14.20
CA LEU A 240 -2.32 -12.62 13.88
C LEU A 240 -2.90 -13.62 12.89
N ALA A 241 -2.17 -13.97 11.82
CA ALA A 241 -2.62 -14.95 10.83
C ALA A 241 -2.88 -16.33 11.47
N GLY A 242 -1.97 -16.78 12.33
CA GLY A 242 -2.17 -18.03 13.06
C GLY A 242 -3.35 -17.96 14.05
N LEU A 243 -3.59 -16.82 14.71
CA LEU A 243 -4.77 -16.61 15.54
C LEU A 243 -6.06 -16.72 14.72
N ILE A 244 -6.12 -16.07 13.56
CA ILE A 244 -7.26 -16.11 12.65
C ILE A 244 -7.53 -17.55 12.21
N ALA A 245 -6.50 -18.30 11.83
CA ALA A 245 -6.62 -19.72 11.48
C ALA A 245 -7.18 -20.58 12.62
N LEU A 246 -6.75 -20.33 13.85
CA LEU A 246 -7.30 -21.00 15.04
C LEU A 246 -8.80 -20.69 15.23
N ILE A 247 -9.20 -19.42 15.05
CA ILE A 247 -10.62 -19.00 15.14
C ILE A 247 -11.44 -19.71 14.06
N GLN A 248 -10.96 -19.74 12.81
CA GLN A 248 -11.63 -20.43 11.70
C GLN A 248 -11.76 -21.93 11.98
N ARG A 249 -10.67 -22.58 12.40
CA ARG A 249 -10.65 -24.02 12.69
C ARG A 249 -11.54 -24.41 13.87
N SER A 250 -11.66 -23.54 14.87
CA SER A 250 -12.54 -23.76 16.04
C SER A 250 -14.03 -23.77 15.68
N GLY A 251 -14.39 -23.35 14.47
CA GLY A 251 -15.79 -23.15 14.07
C GLY A 251 -16.42 -21.89 14.66
N GLY A 252 -15.61 -20.98 15.23
CA GLY A 252 -16.10 -19.77 15.89
C GLY A 252 -16.84 -18.85 14.94
N ALA A 253 -16.30 -18.66 13.74
CA ALA A 253 -16.87 -17.75 12.75
C ALA A 253 -18.17 -18.32 12.12
N GLN A 254 -18.25 -19.64 11.89
CA GLN A 254 -19.50 -20.30 11.49
C GLN A 254 -20.54 -20.31 12.64
N GLY A 255 -20.07 -20.46 13.89
CA GLY A 255 -20.91 -20.31 15.07
C GLY A 255 -21.55 -18.93 15.15
N LEU A 256 -20.78 -17.88 14.85
CA LEU A 256 -21.28 -16.51 14.79
C LEU A 256 -22.31 -16.32 13.67
N ALA A 257 -22.04 -16.82 12.47
CA ALA A 257 -22.98 -16.81 11.36
C ALA A 257 -24.31 -17.48 11.71
N SER A 258 -24.28 -18.66 12.36
CA SER A 258 -25.48 -19.44 12.70
C SER A 258 -26.46 -18.75 13.66
N VAL A 259 -25.98 -17.76 14.44
CA VAL A 259 -26.82 -16.98 15.35
C VAL A 259 -27.57 -15.90 14.58
N VAL A 260 -26.86 -15.17 13.73
CA VAL A 260 -27.39 -14.00 13.00
C VAL A 260 -28.31 -14.42 11.85
N THR A 261 -28.03 -15.56 11.19
CA THR A 261 -28.84 -16.06 10.06
C THR A 261 -30.31 -16.29 10.41
N ARG A 262 -30.64 -16.54 11.69
CA ARG A 262 -32.04 -16.74 12.15
C ARG A 262 -32.92 -15.51 12.01
N TRP A 263 -32.33 -14.32 11.87
CA TRP A 263 -33.07 -13.07 11.69
C TRP A 263 -33.43 -12.76 10.23
N ALA A 264 -32.93 -13.55 9.28
CA ALA A 264 -33.19 -13.39 7.85
C ALA A 264 -34.56 -13.98 7.46
N THR A 265 -35.65 -13.33 7.84
CA THR A 265 -37.02 -13.84 7.57
C THR A 265 -37.60 -13.40 6.22
N ASP A 266 -37.16 -12.26 5.70
CA ASP A 266 -37.67 -11.66 4.45
C ASP A 266 -36.48 -11.15 3.61
N ARG A 267 -36.64 -10.97 2.29
CA ARG A 267 -35.57 -10.50 1.37
C ARG A 267 -34.74 -9.35 1.95
N TRP A 268 -35.42 -8.33 2.45
CA TRP A 268 -34.81 -7.12 3.02
C TRP A 268 -33.99 -7.41 4.29
N LYS A 269 -34.53 -8.23 5.20
CA LYS A 269 -33.83 -8.65 6.42
C LYS A 269 -32.68 -9.58 6.10
N GLY A 270 -32.83 -10.46 5.10
CA GLY A 270 -31.76 -11.34 4.63
C GLY A 270 -30.52 -10.57 4.18
N LEU A 271 -30.70 -9.51 3.38
CA LEU A 271 -29.59 -8.65 2.96
C LEU A 271 -28.99 -7.84 4.12
N TRP A 272 -29.79 -7.40 5.10
CA TRP A 272 -29.27 -6.76 6.32
C TRP A 272 -28.44 -7.72 7.16
N VAL A 273 -28.89 -8.97 7.28
CA VAL A 273 -28.15 -10.03 7.95
C VAL A 273 -26.84 -10.33 7.21
N THR A 274 -26.86 -10.43 5.88
CA THR A 274 -25.63 -10.58 5.08
C THR A 274 -24.68 -9.42 5.33
N PHE A 275 -25.16 -8.17 5.25
CA PHE A 275 -24.37 -6.97 5.49
C PHE A 275 -23.75 -6.97 6.89
N GLY A 276 -24.57 -7.21 7.91
CA GLY A 276 -24.13 -7.22 9.31
C GLY A 276 -23.13 -8.35 9.58
N LEU A 277 -23.31 -9.52 8.97
CA LEU A 277 -22.39 -10.64 9.14
C LEU A 277 -21.03 -10.35 8.50
N GLY A 278 -20.98 -9.76 7.30
CA GLY A 278 -19.71 -9.36 6.68
C GLY A 278 -18.99 -8.28 7.49
N CYS A 279 -19.72 -7.27 7.97
CA CYS A 279 -19.17 -6.24 8.86
C CYS A 279 -18.73 -6.79 10.23
N LEU A 280 -19.13 -8.01 10.61
CA LEU A 280 -18.79 -8.64 11.89
C LEU A 280 -17.61 -9.62 11.74
N ILE A 281 -17.47 -10.26 10.58
CA ILE A 281 -16.36 -11.17 10.23
C ILE A 281 -15.28 -10.39 9.43
N PHE A 282 -15.13 -9.09 9.70
CA PHE A 282 -14.21 -8.20 8.98
C PHE A 282 -12.72 -8.46 9.27
N PHE A 283 -12.40 -9.32 10.22
CA PHE A 283 -11.01 -9.57 10.63
C PHE A 283 -10.20 -10.30 9.54
N ASP A 284 -10.86 -10.96 8.59
CA ASP A 284 -10.24 -11.58 7.42
C ASP A 284 -11.21 -11.56 6.23
N ASP A 285 -10.78 -10.97 5.12
CA ASP A 285 -11.61 -10.74 3.93
C ASP A 285 -11.95 -12.06 3.21
N PHE A 286 -11.00 -12.97 3.05
CA PHE A 286 -11.23 -14.30 2.47
C PHE A 286 -12.19 -15.14 3.31
N ALA A 287 -11.98 -15.20 4.62
CA ALA A 287 -12.87 -15.90 5.54
C ALA A 287 -14.25 -15.24 5.55
N SER A 288 -14.34 -13.91 5.54
CA SER A 288 -15.60 -13.18 5.44
C SER A 288 -16.37 -13.60 4.18
N CYS A 289 -15.71 -13.57 3.01
CA CYS A 289 -16.30 -14.00 1.74
C CYS A 289 -16.87 -15.42 1.83
N LEU A 290 -16.06 -16.36 2.33
CA LEU A 290 -16.43 -17.77 2.39
C LEU A 290 -17.55 -18.03 3.41
N ILE A 291 -17.42 -17.51 4.63
CA ILE A 291 -18.35 -17.80 5.72
C ILE A 291 -19.68 -17.10 5.46
N VAL A 292 -19.68 -15.82 5.08
CA VAL A 292 -20.92 -15.10 4.80
C VAL A 292 -21.59 -15.72 3.58
N GLY A 293 -20.86 -15.91 2.48
CA GLY A 293 -21.40 -16.50 1.25
C GLY A 293 -22.02 -17.88 1.49
N THR A 294 -21.24 -18.84 2.00
CA THR A 294 -21.70 -20.23 2.14
C THR A 294 -22.89 -20.38 3.11
N ASN A 295 -22.96 -19.56 4.16
CA ASN A 295 -24.08 -19.61 5.11
C ASN A 295 -25.33 -18.88 4.60
N MET A 296 -25.16 -17.85 3.76
CA MET A 296 -26.27 -17.05 3.26
C MET A 296 -26.86 -17.55 1.95
N VAL A 297 -26.16 -18.38 1.14
CA VAL A 297 -26.71 -18.89 -0.14
C VAL A 297 -28.08 -19.55 0.04
N VAL A 298 -28.20 -20.52 0.95
CA VAL A 298 -29.48 -21.26 1.12
C VAL A 298 -30.58 -20.34 1.62
N VAL A 299 -30.24 -19.45 2.56
CA VAL A 299 -31.19 -18.48 3.15
C VAL A 299 -31.66 -17.49 2.08
N THR A 300 -30.75 -16.94 1.29
CA THR A 300 -31.07 -15.90 0.31
C THR A 300 -31.72 -16.45 -0.96
N ASP A 301 -31.39 -17.69 -1.36
CA ASP A 301 -32.11 -18.43 -2.42
C ASP A 301 -33.59 -18.60 -2.03
N GLN A 302 -33.90 -18.97 -0.78
CA GLN A 302 -35.28 -19.06 -0.27
C GLN A 302 -36.01 -17.71 -0.23
N LEU A 303 -35.25 -16.61 -0.08
CA LEU A 303 -35.77 -15.24 -0.07
C LEU A 303 -35.77 -14.58 -1.47
N MET A 304 -35.52 -15.37 -2.53
CA MET A 304 -35.51 -14.97 -3.93
C MET A 304 -34.49 -13.87 -4.28
N VAL A 305 -33.44 -13.70 -3.49
CA VAL A 305 -32.34 -12.75 -3.79
C VAL A 305 -31.49 -13.35 -4.90
N SER A 306 -31.07 -12.54 -5.89
CA SER A 306 -30.16 -13.03 -6.92
C SER A 306 -28.78 -13.37 -6.34
N ARG A 307 -28.13 -14.41 -6.85
CA ARG A 307 -26.79 -14.80 -6.40
C ARG A 307 -25.74 -13.72 -6.71
N GLU A 308 -25.96 -12.93 -7.75
CA GLU A 308 -25.18 -11.74 -8.06
C GLU A 308 -25.26 -10.70 -6.93
N LYS A 309 -26.46 -10.41 -6.42
CA LYS A 309 -26.62 -9.46 -5.32
C LYS A 309 -26.10 -9.99 -4.00
N LEU A 310 -26.30 -11.28 -3.70
CA LEU A 310 -25.65 -11.91 -2.55
C LEU A 310 -24.14 -11.76 -2.65
N SER A 311 -23.55 -12.12 -3.79
CA SER A 311 -22.11 -12.03 -4.03
C SER A 311 -21.60 -10.61 -3.89
N PHE A 312 -22.34 -9.62 -4.40
CA PHE A 312 -22.04 -8.21 -4.18
C PHE A 312 -22.04 -7.82 -2.71
N PHE A 313 -23.06 -8.20 -1.93
CA PHE A 313 -23.11 -7.88 -0.49
C PHE A 313 -21.97 -8.53 0.29
N VAL A 314 -21.69 -9.81 0.00
CA VAL A 314 -20.58 -10.56 0.58
C VAL A 314 -19.25 -9.85 0.29
N HIS A 315 -19.04 -9.46 -0.98
CA HIS A 315 -17.79 -8.84 -1.42
C HIS A 315 -17.61 -7.40 -0.91
N ALA A 316 -18.69 -6.62 -0.91
CA ALA A 316 -18.66 -5.24 -0.46
C ALA A 316 -18.59 -5.10 1.07
N THR A 317 -18.70 -6.20 1.81
CA THR A 317 -18.53 -6.25 3.27
C THR A 317 -17.33 -7.10 3.72
N SER A 318 -16.49 -7.57 2.81
CA SER A 318 -15.21 -8.22 3.15
C SER A 318 -14.10 -7.18 3.32
N SER A 319 -13.52 -6.69 2.23
CA SER A 319 -12.35 -5.79 2.25
C SER A 319 -12.63 -4.39 2.82
N PRO A 320 -13.78 -3.72 2.56
CA PRO A 320 -14.01 -2.37 3.08
C PRO A 320 -14.04 -2.29 4.61
N PRO A 321 -14.81 -3.12 5.35
CA PRO A 321 -14.74 -3.15 6.80
C PRO A 321 -13.35 -3.56 7.33
N ALA A 322 -12.70 -4.54 6.69
CA ALA A 322 -11.35 -4.98 7.06
C ALA A 322 -10.33 -3.83 6.98
N SER A 323 -10.47 -2.94 5.99
CA SER A 323 -9.60 -1.78 5.86
C SER A 323 -9.85 -0.72 6.94
N ILE A 324 -11.09 -0.36 7.24
CA ILE A 324 -11.39 0.75 8.16
C ILE A 324 -11.33 0.33 9.64
N ALA A 325 -11.16 -0.97 9.93
CA ALA A 325 -11.15 -1.47 11.28
C ALA A 325 -9.74 -1.51 11.89
N PRO A 326 -9.59 -1.18 13.18
CA PRO A 326 -8.30 -1.18 13.86
C PRO A 326 -7.73 -2.59 14.11
N LEU A 327 -8.51 -3.65 13.85
CA LEU A 327 -8.09 -5.04 13.99
C LEU A 327 -8.55 -5.87 12.78
N SER A 328 -7.66 -6.06 11.81
CA SER A 328 -7.91 -6.95 10.66
C SER A 328 -6.62 -7.60 10.22
N SER A 329 -6.70 -8.59 9.31
CA SER A 329 -5.51 -9.21 8.69
C SER A 329 -4.65 -8.19 7.93
N TRP A 330 -5.17 -7.00 7.60
CA TRP A 330 -4.48 -5.97 6.83
C TRP A 330 -3.65 -5.02 7.72
N ILE A 331 -4.00 -4.88 9.01
CA ILE A 331 -3.43 -3.83 9.88
C ILE A 331 -1.90 -3.88 9.95
N GLY A 332 -1.32 -5.08 10.03
CA GLY A 332 0.14 -5.23 10.15
C GLY A 332 0.84 -4.77 8.89
N TYR A 333 0.28 -5.12 7.74
CA TYR A 333 0.80 -4.75 6.44
C TYR A 333 0.67 -3.26 6.16
N GLU A 334 -0.51 -2.67 6.38
CA GLU A 334 -0.73 -1.23 6.18
C GLU A 334 0.17 -0.39 7.11
N VAL A 335 0.24 -0.75 8.40
CA VAL A 335 1.09 -0.07 9.37
C VAL A 335 2.57 -0.25 9.04
N GLY A 336 2.98 -1.41 8.52
CA GLY A 336 4.35 -1.65 8.08
C GLY A 336 4.77 -0.86 6.85
N LEU A 337 3.85 -0.63 5.90
CA LEU A 337 4.09 0.25 4.76
C LEU A 337 4.16 1.72 5.18
N ILE A 338 3.28 2.14 6.10
CA ILE A 338 3.32 3.49 6.67
C ILE A 338 4.64 3.73 7.40
N ALA A 339 5.06 2.82 8.28
CA ALA A 339 6.32 2.90 9.02
C ALA A 339 7.51 3.17 8.11
N ALA A 340 7.62 2.34 7.06
CA ALA A 340 8.76 2.35 6.20
C ALA A 340 8.95 3.71 5.52
N GLU A 341 7.85 4.39 5.17
CA GLU A 341 7.93 5.71 4.57
C GLU A 341 8.15 6.81 5.61
N LEU A 342 7.56 6.73 6.81
CA LEU A 342 7.80 7.70 7.88
C LEU A 342 9.26 7.68 8.36
N HIS A 343 9.83 6.50 8.58
CA HIS A 343 11.22 6.33 8.99
C HIS A 343 12.19 6.85 7.92
N LYS A 344 11.94 6.56 6.64
CA LYS A 344 12.76 7.07 5.53
C LYS A 344 12.74 8.59 5.43
N LEU A 345 11.59 9.21 5.72
CA LEU A 345 11.40 10.65 5.64
C LEU A 345 11.77 11.39 6.94
N ASP A 346 12.26 10.67 7.96
CA ASP A 346 12.56 11.20 9.31
C ASP A 346 11.35 11.92 9.96
N ILE A 347 10.15 11.40 9.70
CA ILE A 347 8.91 11.94 10.25
C ILE A 347 8.63 11.25 11.58
N LYS A 348 8.75 12.00 12.67
CA LYS A 348 8.46 11.55 14.03
C LYS A 348 6.95 11.49 14.30
N ALA A 349 6.28 10.56 13.64
CA ALA A 349 4.86 10.27 13.86
C ALA A 349 4.67 8.78 14.07
N GLU A 350 3.72 8.42 14.95
CA GLU A 350 3.49 7.01 15.24
C GLU A 350 2.70 6.34 14.09
N PRO A 351 3.21 5.28 13.43
CA PRO A 351 2.60 4.73 12.22
C PRO A 351 1.18 4.21 12.43
N PHE A 352 0.89 3.61 13.59
CA PHE A 352 -0.47 3.18 13.94
C PHE A 352 -1.42 4.38 14.10
N MET A 353 -0.94 5.49 14.65
CA MET A 353 -1.75 6.71 14.77
C MET A 353 -2.02 7.34 13.40
N ILE A 354 -1.05 7.33 12.49
CA ILE A 354 -1.27 7.71 11.09
C ILE A 354 -2.33 6.82 10.45
N PHE A 355 -2.24 5.50 10.63
CA PHE A 355 -3.28 4.57 10.17
C PHE A 355 -4.67 4.98 10.70
N ILE A 356 -4.82 5.22 12.00
CA ILE A 356 -6.12 5.62 12.59
C ILE A 356 -6.60 6.95 12.00
N ARG A 357 -5.70 7.92 11.82
CA ARG A 357 -6.01 9.21 11.20
C ARG A 357 -6.44 9.09 9.73
N THR A 358 -6.03 8.03 9.03
CA THR A 358 -6.49 7.80 7.65
C THR A 358 -7.95 7.36 7.58
N ILE A 359 -8.50 6.71 8.61
CA ILE A 359 -9.84 6.10 8.59
C ILE A 359 -10.93 7.08 8.11
N PRO A 360 -11.02 8.33 8.62
CA PRO A 360 -12.05 9.27 8.16
C PRO A 360 -11.88 9.74 6.70
N TYR A 361 -10.67 9.59 6.14
CA TYR A 361 -10.33 9.92 4.75
C TYR A 361 -10.47 8.71 3.81
N ARG A 362 -10.86 7.53 4.33
CA ARG A 362 -11.11 6.34 3.52
C ARG A 362 -12.48 6.40 2.83
N PHE A 363 -12.65 7.41 1.98
CA PHE A 363 -13.93 7.77 1.37
C PHE A 363 -14.56 6.61 0.58
N TYR A 364 -13.81 5.92 -0.28
CA TYR A 364 -14.37 4.82 -1.08
C TYR A 364 -14.96 3.67 -0.24
N PRO A 365 -14.23 3.04 0.71
CA PRO A 365 -14.79 2.04 1.62
C PRO A 365 -16.01 2.52 2.40
N ILE A 366 -15.95 3.74 2.96
CA ILE A 366 -17.06 4.33 3.71
C ILE A 366 -18.30 4.48 2.81
N TYR A 367 -18.12 5.05 1.62
CA TYR A 367 -19.21 5.22 0.66
C TYR A 367 -19.73 3.90 0.12
N MET A 368 -18.90 2.86 -0.01
CA MET A 368 -19.36 1.53 -0.40
C MET A 368 -20.30 0.94 0.66
N LEU A 369 -19.94 1.02 1.94
CA LEU A 369 -20.79 0.54 3.04
C LEU A 369 -22.10 1.35 3.14
N VAL A 370 -22.01 2.68 3.01
CA VAL A 370 -23.20 3.55 2.93
C VAL A 370 -24.06 3.20 1.72
N PHE A 371 -23.45 2.90 0.56
CA PHE A 371 -24.17 2.53 -0.64
C PHE A 371 -24.96 1.22 -0.44
N LEU A 372 -24.38 0.22 0.22
CA LEU A 372 -25.10 -1.03 0.58
C LEU A 372 -26.31 -0.75 1.47
N VAL A 373 -26.14 0.12 2.46
CA VAL A 373 -27.23 0.59 3.33
C VAL A 373 -28.33 1.25 2.49
N ILE A 374 -27.96 2.14 1.56
CA ILE A 374 -28.90 2.88 0.72
C ILE A 374 -29.68 1.94 -0.21
N ILE A 375 -29.02 1.07 -0.98
CA ILE A 375 -29.71 0.18 -1.93
C ILE A 375 -30.65 -0.79 -1.21
N ASN A 376 -30.26 -1.28 -0.02
CA ASN A 376 -31.10 -2.19 0.75
C ASN A 376 -32.28 -1.45 1.39
N PHE A 377 -32.04 -0.25 1.94
CA PHE A 377 -33.09 0.57 2.54
C PHE A 377 -34.11 1.07 1.52
N MET A 378 -33.65 1.62 0.40
CA MET A 378 -34.51 2.15 -0.67
C MET A 378 -35.18 1.05 -1.50
N LYS A 379 -34.66 -0.19 -1.44
CA LYS A 379 -35.11 -1.33 -2.26
C LYS A 379 -35.09 -1.02 -3.76
N ARG A 380 -34.07 -0.26 -4.19
CA ARG A 380 -33.87 0.14 -5.58
C ARG A 380 -32.52 -0.37 -6.05
N ASP A 381 -32.53 -0.93 -7.25
CA ASP A 381 -31.34 -1.37 -7.97
C ASP A 381 -31.31 -0.72 -9.34
N PHE A 382 -30.15 -0.70 -10.00
CA PHE A 382 -30.02 -0.21 -11.37
C PHE A 382 -29.07 -1.07 -12.20
N GLY A 383 -29.10 -0.85 -13.52
CA GLY A 383 -28.20 -1.52 -14.45
C GLY A 383 -28.37 -3.05 -14.48
N PRO A 384 -27.27 -3.81 -14.68
CA PRO A 384 -27.33 -5.27 -14.75
C PRO A 384 -27.80 -5.92 -13.44
N MET A 385 -27.51 -5.31 -12.28
CA MET A 385 -27.96 -5.82 -10.98
C MET A 385 -29.49 -5.81 -10.86
N LEU A 386 -30.15 -4.75 -11.33
CA LEU A 386 -31.62 -4.70 -11.38
C LEU A 386 -32.20 -5.84 -12.25
N THR A 387 -31.50 -6.17 -13.34
CA THR A 387 -31.92 -7.26 -14.24
C THR A 387 -31.81 -8.62 -13.54
N ALA A 388 -30.70 -8.88 -12.84
CA ALA A 388 -30.52 -10.09 -12.04
C ALA A 388 -31.56 -10.21 -10.92
N GLU A 389 -31.84 -9.11 -10.20
CA GLU A 389 -32.83 -9.09 -9.13
C GLU A 389 -34.27 -9.34 -9.65
N ARG A 390 -34.63 -8.74 -10.78
CA ARG A 390 -35.93 -8.96 -11.43
C ARG A 390 -36.06 -10.38 -11.96
N ARG A 391 -34.98 -10.98 -12.50
CA ARG A 391 -34.96 -12.40 -12.89
C ARG A 391 -35.27 -13.29 -11.69
N ALA A 392 -34.63 -13.03 -10.55
CA ALA A 392 -34.86 -13.80 -9.33
C ALA A 392 -36.32 -13.70 -8.86
N VAL A 393 -36.88 -12.49 -8.76
CA VAL A 393 -38.25 -12.28 -8.27
C VAL A 393 -39.33 -12.71 -9.26
N ARG A 394 -39.19 -12.40 -10.55
CA ARG A 394 -40.26 -12.57 -11.55
C ARG A 394 -40.23 -13.94 -12.23
N GLU A 395 -39.05 -14.50 -12.46
CA GLU A 395 -38.89 -15.78 -13.16
C GLU A 395 -38.64 -16.94 -12.21
N GLY A 396 -38.43 -16.68 -10.92
CA GLY A 396 -38.08 -17.70 -9.95
C GLY A 396 -36.63 -18.20 -10.07
N ARG A 397 -35.77 -17.53 -10.87
CA ARG A 397 -34.39 -17.97 -11.14
C ARG A 397 -33.36 -17.07 -10.47
N VAL A 398 -32.86 -17.51 -9.31
CA VAL A 398 -31.87 -16.79 -8.49
C VAL A 398 -30.48 -16.73 -9.12
N SER A 399 -30.14 -17.69 -9.99
CA SER A 399 -28.85 -17.78 -10.71
C SER A 399 -29.05 -17.58 -12.22
N PRO A 400 -28.08 -16.97 -12.95
CA PRO A 400 -28.13 -16.88 -14.41
C PRO A 400 -27.91 -18.23 -15.11
N VAL A 401 -27.32 -19.21 -14.41
CA VAL A 401 -27.01 -20.55 -14.91
C VAL A 401 -27.58 -21.59 -13.95
N GLU A 402 -28.16 -22.68 -14.46
CA GLU A 402 -28.81 -23.74 -13.66
C GLU A 402 -27.79 -24.55 -12.84
N ASP A 403 -26.63 -24.89 -13.43
CA ASP A 403 -25.53 -25.56 -12.76
C ASP A 403 -24.30 -24.65 -12.72
N VAL A 404 -23.89 -24.27 -11.51
CA VAL A 404 -22.56 -23.68 -11.28
C VAL A 404 -21.63 -24.83 -10.94
N GLU A 405 -21.05 -25.46 -11.96
CA GLU A 405 -19.98 -26.45 -11.78
C GLU A 405 -18.81 -25.81 -11.00
N GLY A 406 -18.32 -26.50 -9.96
CA GLY A 406 -17.18 -26.04 -9.16
C GLY A 406 -17.48 -25.36 -7.83
N ALA A 407 -18.71 -25.42 -7.31
CA ALA A 407 -19.05 -24.93 -5.96
C ALA A 407 -18.55 -25.85 -4.80
N GLU A 408 -17.54 -26.69 -5.04
CA GLU A 408 -16.78 -27.33 -3.99
C GLU A 408 -15.69 -26.35 -3.55
N GLY A 409 -15.69 -25.97 -2.26
CA GLY A 409 -14.78 -24.96 -1.72
C GLY A 409 -13.32 -25.22 -2.10
N THR A 410 -12.56 -24.16 -2.34
CA THR A 410 -11.12 -24.22 -2.61
C THR A 410 -10.41 -25.12 -1.58
N GLU A 411 -9.43 -25.90 -2.05
CA GLU A 411 -8.63 -26.79 -1.18
C GLU A 411 -7.93 -26.03 -0.03
N ASP A 412 -7.75 -24.72 -0.19
CA ASP A 412 -7.00 -23.85 0.73
C ASP A 412 -7.81 -23.29 1.91
N ALA A 413 -9.14 -23.42 1.93
CA ALA A 413 -9.95 -22.85 3.01
C ALA A 413 -9.87 -23.68 4.31
N ILE A 414 -9.58 -23.04 5.45
CA ILE A 414 -9.54 -23.70 6.76
C ILE A 414 -10.96 -24.11 7.19
N LYS A 415 -11.28 -25.39 7.03
CA LYS A 415 -12.57 -25.97 7.43
C LYS A 415 -12.65 -26.15 8.95
N PRO A 416 -13.82 -25.94 9.57
CA PRO A 416 -14.02 -26.26 10.98
C PRO A 416 -13.98 -27.77 11.22
N ILE A 417 -13.65 -28.19 12.45
CA ILE A 417 -13.63 -29.62 12.82
C ILE A 417 -15.05 -30.19 12.81
N GLU A 418 -15.23 -31.34 12.15
CA GLU A 418 -16.50 -32.05 12.12
C GLU A 418 -16.91 -32.58 13.50
N GLY A 419 -18.21 -32.54 13.80
CA GLY A 419 -18.77 -33.06 15.06
C GLY A 419 -18.49 -32.23 16.32
N LYS A 420 -17.73 -31.13 16.23
CA LYS A 420 -17.46 -30.21 17.35
C LYS A 420 -18.46 -29.03 17.39
N PRO A 421 -18.79 -28.50 18.58
CA PRO A 421 -19.78 -27.43 18.70
C PRO A 421 -19.25 -26.11 18.11
N ARG A 422 -20.00 -25.53 17.17
CA ARG A 422 -19.70 -24.24 16.53
C ARG A 422 -20.27 -23.10 17.39
N ARG A 423 -19.46 -22.56 18.30
CA ARG A 423 -19.89 -21.52 19.24
C ARG A 423 -19.35 -20.16 18.83
N TRP A 424 -20.24 -19.16 18.74
CA TRP A 424 -19.88 -17.77 18.39
C TRP A 424 -18.84 -17.15 19.34
N ILE A 425 -18.83 -17.57 20.62
CA ILE A 425 -17.87 -17.08 21.62
C ILE A 425 -16.43 -17.44 21.25
N ASN A 426 -16.20 -18.49 20.47
CA ASN A 426 -14.88 -18.89 20.00
C ASN A 426 -14.32 -17.92 18.94
N ALA A 427 -15.12 -17.03 18.37
CA ALA A 427 -14.62 -15.92 17.55
C ALA A 427 -14.54 -14.62 18.35
N ILE A 428 -15.62 -14.24 19.03
CA ILE A 428 -15.73 -12.92 19.67
C ILE A 428 -14.74 -12.76 20.84
N LEU A 429 -14.57 -13.79 21.68
CA LEU A 429 -13.72 -13.68 22.86
C LEU A 429 -12.24 -13.43 22.50
N PRO A 430 -11.60 -14.23 21.61
CA PRO A 430 -10.25 -13.91 21.15
C PRO A 430 -10.12 -12.52 20.53
N ILE A 431 -11.05 -12.12 19.66
CA ILE A 431 -11.02 -10.81 19.00
C ILE A 431 -11.09 -9.68 20.03
N ALA A 432 -12.05 -9.74 20.97
CA ALA A 432 -12.23 -8.73 22.01
C ALA A 432 -11.01 -8.65 22.94
N CYS A 433 -10.44 -9.80 23.31
CA CYS A 433 -9.20 -9.85 24.09
C CYS A 433 -8.02 -9.22 23.33
N ASN A 434 -7.89 -9.47 22.03
CA ASN A 434 -6.82 -8.88 21.24
C ASN A 434 -6.91 -7.35 21.21
N VAL A 435 -8.08 -6.81 20.85
CA VAL A 435 -8.33 -5.35 20.86
C VAL A 435 -8.04 -4.75 22.22
N PHE A 436 -8.52 -5.39 23.29
CA PHE A 436 -8.30 -4.91 24.65
C PHE A 436 -6.82 -4.87 25.01
N ILE A 437 -6.05 -5.91 24.67
CA ILE A 437 -4.61 -5.97 24.97
C ILE A 437 -3.84 -4.94 24.13
N ILE A 438 -4.19 -4.72 22.85
CA ILE A 438 -3.56 -3.67 22.03
C ILE A 438 -3.72 -2.32 22.71
N VAL A 439 -4.97 -1.94 23.02
CA VAL A 439 -5.28 -0.64 23.62
C VAL A 439 -4.57 -0.50 24.96
N LEU A 440 -4.70 -1.50 25.84
CA LEU A 440 -4.04 -1.49 27.15
C LEU A 440 -2.51 -1.36 27.01
N SER A 441 -1.90 -2.12 26.11
CA SER A 441 -0.46 -2.12 25.90
C SER A 441 0.06 -0.79 25.35
N ILE A 442 -0.66 -0.13 24.44
CA ILE A 442 -0.30 1.21 23.95
C ILE A 442 -0.26 2.21 25.11
N PHE A 443 -1.28 2.22 25.96
CA PHE A 443 -1.31 3.12 27.12
C PHE A 443 -0.23 2.77 28.16
N VAL A 444 0.05 1.48 28.38
CA VAL A 444 1.08 1.03 29.34
C VAL A 444 2.49 1.37 28.85
N THR A 445 2.82 1.02 27.61
CA THR A 445 4.13 1.35 27.00
C THR A 445 4.30 2.86 26.89
N GLY A 446 3.26 3.58 26.51
CA GLY A 446 3.24 5.03 26.42
C GLY A 446 3.42 5.71 27.77
N TYR A 447 2.86 5.17 28.85
CA TYR A 447 3.12 5.65 30.21
C TYR A 447 4.60 5.53 30.58
N TYR A 448 5.23 4.38 30.33
CA TYR A 448 6.65 4.19 30.62
C TYR A 448 7.55 5.10 29.78
N ALA A 449 7.26 5.26 28.48
CA ALA A 449 7.98 6.18 27.61
C ALA A 449 7.85 7.65 28.08
N THR A 450 6.65 8.06 28.48
CA THR A 450 6.36 9.39 29.02
C THR A 450 7.13 9.66 30.33
N VAL A 451 7.22 8.66 31.22
CA VAL A 451 8.04 8.74 32.45
C VAL A 451 9.53 8.86 32.13
N GLU A 452 10.03 8.22 31.09
CA GLU A 452 11.43 8.35 30.66
C GLU A 452 11.74 9.75 30.11
N LEU A 453 10.82 10.35 29.36
CA LEU A 453 10.94 11.74 28.90
C LEU A 453 10.94 12.73 30.07
N GLU A 454 10.08 12.52 31.07
CA GLU A 454 10.08 13.34 32.30
C GLU A 454 11.41 13.21 33.05
N LYS A 455 11.96 11.99 33.16
CA LYS A 455 13.29 11.77 33.76
C LYS A 455 14.43 12.40 32.96
N ALA A 456 14.28 12.52 31.65
CA ALA A 456 15.23 13.22 30.77
C ALA A 456 15.14 14.76 30.89
N GLY A 457 14.21 15.28 31.70
CA GLY A 457 14.05 16.71 31.96
C GLY A 457 13.10 17.42 31.00
N GLU A 458 12.35 16.68 30.19
CA GLU A 458 11.32 17.26 29.32
C GLU A 458 10.05 17.59 30.12
N THR A 459 9.36 18.68 29.73
CA THR A 459 8.06 19.02 30.31
C THR A 459 6.98 18.16 29.68
N VAL A 460 6.44 17.19 30.44
CA VAL A 460 5.48 16.23 29.90
C VAL A 460 4.10 16.39 30.55
N VAL A 461 3.05 16.24 29.75
CA VAL A 461 1.65 16.25 30.20
C VAL A 461 1.07 14.85 30.11
N TYR A 462 0.70 14.26 31.25
CA TYR A 462 0.03 12.97 31.34
C TYR A 462 -1.44 13.10 30.93
N ASN A 463 -1.73 12.95 29.64
CA ASN A 463 -3.08 12.85 29.11
C ASN A 463 -3.17 11.68 28.11
N ALA A 464 -4.39 11.27 27.74
CA ALA A 464 -4.61 10.11 26.88
C ALA A 464 -3.94 10.24 25.50
N ALA A 465 -3.90 11.45 24.93
CA ALA A 465 -3.28 11.68 23.62
C ALA A 465 -1.75 11.57 23.70
N THR A 466 -1.12 12.13 24.74
CA THR A 466 0.33 12.01 24.97
C THR A 466 0.72 10.55 25.22
N LEU A 467 -0.04 9.84 26.06
CA LEU A 467 0.23 8.43 26.36
C LEU A 467 0.08 7.56 25.11
N ALA A 468 -0.99 7.73 24.34
CA ALA A 468 -1.18 6.98 23.10
C ALA A 468 -0.12 7.32 22.04
N GLY A 469 0.26 8.60 21.93
CA GLY A 469 1.28 9.06 20.98
C GLY A 469 2.69 8.58 21.30
N ASN A 470 3.01 8.40 22.59
CA ASN A 470 4.30 7.87 23.05
C ASN A 470 4.33 6.33 23.16
N GLY A 471 3.21 5.65 22.88
CA GLY A 471 3.12 4.19 23.02
C GLY A 471 3.84 3.43 21.91
N ASP A 472 4.43 2.27 22.23
CA ASP A 472 5.01 1.36 21.23
C ASP A 472 3.89 0.53 20.60
N SER A 473 3.37 0.96 19.44
CA SER A 473 2.29 0.22 18.78
C SER A 473 2.78 -1.10 18.21
N TYR A 474 4.01 -1.17 17.69
CA TYR A 474 4.57 -2.42 17.17
C TYR A 474 4.70 -3.49 18.24
N GLY A 475 5.27 -3.12 19.40
CA GLY A 475 5.33 -3.99 20.57
C GLY A 475 3.93 -4.43 21.00
N SER A 476 3.01 -3.48 21.10
CA SER A 476 1.62 -3.73 21.53
C SER A 476 0.88 -4.70 20.62
N LEU A 477 1.04 -4.58 19.31
CA LEU A 477 0.47 -5.49 18.31
C LEU A 477 1.02 -6.92 18.50
N ILE A 478 2.33 -7.08 18.69
CA ILE A 478 2.95 -8.39 18.94
C ILE A 478 2.43 -9.00 20.25
N TYR A 479 2.44 -8.23 21.34
CA TYR A 479 2.02 -8.73 22.65
C TYR A 479 0.57 -9.20 22.62
N ALA A 480 -0.31 -8.44 21.97
CA ALA A 480 -1.71 -8.79 21.85
C ALA A 480 -1.94 -10.04 20.98
N ALA A 481 -1.30 -10.12 19.82
CA ALA A 481 -1.44 -11.27 18.92
C ALA A 481 -0.89 -12.56 19.55
N LEU A 482 0.26 -12.48 20.22
CA LEU A 482 0.86 -13.60 20.95
C LEU A 482 -0.02 -14.05 22.12
N ALA A 483 -0.36 -13.12 23.03
CA ALA A 483 -1.15 -13.43 24.22
C ALA A 483 -2.52 -14.01 23.85
N THR A 484 -3.16 -13.47 22.82
CA THR A 484 -4.47 -13.95 22.35
C THR A 484 -4.36 -15.30 21.64
N SER A 485 -3.27 -15.57 20.90
CA SER A 485 -3.01 -16.90 20.33
C SER A 485 -2.91 -17.94 21.43
N ILE A 486 -2.13 -17.66 22.48
CA ILE A 486 -1.99 -18.55 23.64
C ILE A 486 -3.35 -18.75 24.34
N LEU A 487 -4.08 -17.67 24.59
CA LEU A 487 -5.43 -17.72 25.17
C LEU A 487 -6.37 -18.61 24.35
N SER A 488 -6.34 -18.48 23.02
CA SER A 488 -7.18 -19.25 22.11
C SER A 488 -6.85 -20.74 22.14
N ILE A 489 -5.55 -21.09 22.17
CA ILE A 489 -5.10 -22.48 22.32
C ILE A 489 -5.62 -23.08 23.63
N ILE A 490 -5.50 -22.34 24.74
CA ILE A 490 -6.00 -22.77 26.06
C ILE A 490 -7.53 -22.93 26.01
N LEU A 491 -8.23 -21.94 25.49
CA LEU A 491 -9.70 -21.93 25.38
C LEU A 491 -10.20 -23.15 24.59
N TYR A 492 -9.63 -23.42 23.42
CA TYR A 492 -10.08 -24.53 22.56
C TYR A 492 -9.68 -25.88 23.12
N LYS A 493 -8.57 -25.96 23.87
CA LYS A 493 -8.19 -27.16 24.61
C LYS A 493 -9.15 -27.45 25.77
N VAL A 494 -9.49 -26.46 26.57
CA VAL A 494 -10.44 -26.58 27.69
C VAL A 494 -11.84 -26.97 27.20
N GLN A 495 -12.26 -26.43 26.05
CA GLN A 495 -13.53 -26.82 25.42
C GLN A 495 -13.49 -28.19 24.73
N GLY A 496 -12.33 -28.85 24.66
CA GLY A 496 -12.16 -30.13 23.98
C GLY A 496 -12.38 -30.06 22.47
N ILE A 497 -12.16 -28.90 21.86
CA ILE A 497 -12.30 -28.67 20.40
C ILE A 497 -11.02 -29.07 19.69
N LEU A 498 -9.88 -28.53 20.13
CA LEU A 498 -8.55 -28.77 19.56
C LEU A 498 -7.59 -29.29 20.63
N THR A 499 -6.64 -30.16 20.26
CA THR A 499 -5.47 -30.43 21.10
C THR A 499 -4.44 -29.31 20.95
N ILE A 500 -3.44 -29.25 21.84
CA ILE A 500 -2.34 -28.28 21.70
C ILE A 500 -1.58 -28.54 20.38
N ALA A 501 -1.32 -29.81 20.05
CA ALA A 501 -0.64 -30.19 18.81
C ALA A 501 -1.44 -29.76 17.57
N ASP A 502 -2.75 -30.05 17.53
CA ASP A 502 -3.61 -29.63 16.43
C ASP A 502 -3.68 -28.10 16.35
N SER A 503 -3.72 -27.42 17.49
CA SER A 503 -3.74 -25.96 17.52
C SER A 503 -2.46 -25.38 16.93
N LEU A 504 -1.29 -25.88 17.31
CA LEU A 504 -0.02 -25.43 16.74
C LEU A 504 0.05 -25.70 15.23
N LEU A 505 -0.39 -26.88 14.78
CA LEU A 505 -0.46 -27.22 13.37
C LEU A 505 -1.33 -26.20 12.60
N HIS A 506 -2.55 -25.94 13.06
CA HIS A 506 -3.45 -25.01 12.39
C HIS A 506 -3.01 -23.55 12.50
N TRP A 507 -2.36 -23.17 13.60
CA TRP A 507 -1.72 -21.87 13.73
C TRP A 507 -0.61 -21.69 12.68
N THR A 508 0.23 -22.72 12.44
CA THR A 508 1.24 -22.67 11.36
C THR A 508 0.63 -22.70 9.96
N MET A 509 -0.54 -23.32 9.77
CA MET A 509 -1.27 -23.24 8.51
C MET A 509 -1.70 -21.80 8.22
N GLY A 510 -2.18 -21.06 9.23
CA GLY A 510 -2.52 -19.64 9.07
C GLY A 510 -1.35 -18.78 8.61
N ILE A 511 -0.12 -19.10 9.03
CA ILE A 511 1.07 -18.39 8.54
C ILE A 511 1.24 -18.57 7.03
N LYS A 512 0.91 -19.74 6.48
CA LYS A 512 1.03 -20.01 5.04
C LYS A 512 0.15 -19.08 4.22
N ASP A 513 -1.04 -18.75 4.74
CA ASP A 513 -2.02 -17.89 4.07
C ASP A 513 -1.52 -16.45 3.86
N VAL A 514 -0.52 -16.01 4.65
CA VAL A 514 0.05 -14.64 4.57
C VAL A 514 1.48 -14.60 4.01
N VAL A 515 2.01 -15.71 3.48
CA VAL A 515 3.39 -15.75 2.94
C VAL A 515 3.56 -14.80 1.75
N GLU A 516 2.64 -14.81 0.79
CA GLU A 516 2.71 -13.95 -0.39
C GLU A 516 2.68 -12.46 -0.01
N PRO A 517 1.71 -11.98 0.80
CA PRO A 517 1.75 -10.64 1.38
C PRO A 517 3.06 -10.22 2.04
N VAL A 518 3.64 -11.11 2.85
CA VAL A 518 4.91 -10.86 3.54
C VAL A 518 6.06 -10.69 2.54
N LEU A 519 6.11 -11.51 1.48
CA LEU A 519 7.12 -11.36 0.43
C LEU A 519 6.97 -10.05 -0.34
N ILE A 520 5.73 -9.65 -0.64
CA ILE A 520 5.43 -8.36 -1.25
C ILE A 520 5.90 -7.21 -0.34
N LEU A 521 5.65 -7.31 0.97
CA LEU A 521 6.06 -6.29 1.94
C LEU A 521 7.59 -6.11 1.99
N ILE A 522 8.33 -7.22 2.03
CA ILE A 522 9.80 -7.21 2.01
C ILE A 522 10.33 -6.52 0.74
N LEU A 523 9.76 -6.86 -0.42
CA LEU A 523 10.15 -6.24 -1.69
C LEU A 523 9.72 -4.76 -1.79
N ALA A 524 8.61 -4.38 -1.16
CA ALA A 524 8.16 -2.99 -1.08
C ALA A 524 9.13 -2.13 -0.26
N TRP A 525 9.57 -2.64 0.89
CA TRP A 525 10.59 -1.99 1.71
C TRP A 525 11.90 -1.84 0.97
N ALA A 526 12.35 -2.92 0.30
CA ALA A 526 13.53 -2.92 -0.56
C ALA A 526 13.42 -1.89 -1.70
N MET A 527 12.27 -1.84 -2.37
CA MET A 527 12.02 -0.88 -3.46
C MET A 527 12.03 0.55 -2.95
N GLY A 528 11.37 0.82 -1.81
CA GLY A 528 11.37 2.15 -1.23
C GLY A 528 12.75 2.60 -0.76
N ALA A 529 13.59 1.69 -0.23
CA ALA A 529 14.98 2.00 0.07
C ALA A 529 15.77 2.33 -1.21
N ALA A 530 15.61 1.54 -2.27
CA ALA A 530 16.28 1.79 -3.55
C ALA A 530 15.80 3.09 -4.23
N MET A 531 14.52 3.43 -4.10
CA MET A 531 13.92 4.66 -4.60
C MET A 531 14.40 5.90 -3.84
N ASN A 532 14.55 5.78 -2.51
CA ASN A 532 15.16 6.82 -1.69
C ASN A 532 16.61 7.06 -2.11
N ASP A 533 17.35 5.98 -2.39
CA ASP A 533 18.72 6.07 -2.88
C ASP A 533 18.86 6.73 -4.25
N LEU A 534 17.89 6.50 -5.14
CA LEU A 534 17.78 7.22 -6.42
C LEU A 534 17.31 8.67 -6.28
N GLN A 535 16.79 9.04 -5.11
CA GLN A 535 16.09 10.29 -4.82
C GLN A 535 15.02 10.62 -5.88
N THR A 536 14.26 9.61 -6.31
CA THR A 536 13.29 9.75 -7.40
C THR A 536 12.21 10.79 -7.08
N ALA A 537 11.79 10.91 -5.82
CA ALA A 537 10.81 11.90 -5.39
C ALA A 537 11.29 13.34 -5.61
N GLU A 538 12.55 13.62 -5.26
CA GLU A 538 13.20 14.92 -5.46
C GLU A 538 13.29 15.27 -6.95
N PHE A 539 13.58 14.28 -7.80
CA PHE A 539 13.56 14.49 -9.25
C PHE A 539 12.16 14.90 -9.75
N ILE A 540 11.12 14.16 -9.37
CA ILE A 540 9.72 14.45 -9.75
C ILE A 540 9.34 15.87 -9.31
N VAL A 541 9.63 16.24 -8.06
CA VAL A 541 9.32 17.58 -7.55
C VAL A 541 10.12 18.64 -8.30
N SER A 542 11.41 18.43 -8.56
CA SER A 542 12.23 19.42 -9.28
C SER A 542 11.73 19.72 -10.71
N GLY A 543 11.14 18.73 -11.38
CA GLY A 543 10.60 18.87 -12.74
C GLY A 543 9.14 19.32 -12.81
N LEU A 544 8.34 19.03 -11.77
CA LEU A 544 6.88 19.22 -11.81
C LEU A 544 6.34 20.24 -10.81
N ARG A 545 7.18 20.88 -9.99
CA ARG A 545 6.74 21.87 -8.97
C ARG A 545 5.86 23.00 -9.52
N THR A 546 6.02 23.35 -10.80
CA THR A 546 5.23 24.40 -11.45
C THR A 546 3.98 23.88 -12.18
N SER A 547 3.85 22.56 -12.35
CA SER A 547 2.84 21.94 -13.22
C SER A 547 1.90 20.97 -12.49
N LEU A 548 2.28 20.49 -11.31
CA LEU A 548 1.44 19.63 -10.45
C LEU A 548 0.81 20.46 -9.33
N ASP A 549 -0.52 20.54 -9.32
CA ASP A 549 -1.26 21.05 -8.16
C ASP A 549 -1.20 19.99 -7.06
N ALA A 550 -0.49 20.31 -5.97
CA ALA A 550 -0.32 19.41 -4.82
C ALA A 550 -1.66 18.99 -4.21
N HIS A 551 -2.71 19.82 -4.32
CA HIS A 551 -4.05 19.51 -3.81
C HIS A 551 -4.74 18.39 -4.60
N LEU A 552 -4.38 18.16 -5.86
CA LEU A 552 -4.96 17.06 -6.65
C LEU A 552 -4.25 15.72 -6.42
N LEU A 553 -3.13 15.71 -5.69
CA LEU A 553 -2.33 14.52 -5.47
C LEU A 553 -3.14 13.35 -4.87
N PRO A 554 -3.97 13.51 -3.83
CA PRO A 554 -4.77 12.41 -3.29
C PRO A 554 -5.71 11.80 -4.35
N THR A 555 -6.33 12.64 -5.19
CA THR A 555 -7.23 12.20 -6.26
C THR A 555 -6.49 11.43 -7.35
N LEU A 556 -5.32 11.93 -7.78
CA LEU A 556 -4.50 11.25 -8.77
C LEU A 556 -3.99 9.90 -8.25
N VAL A 557 -3.53 9.87 -7.00
CA VAL A 557 -3.07 8.64 -6.35
C VAL A 557 -4.20 7.63 -6.20
N PHE A 558 -5.39 8.06 -5.79
CA PHE A 558 -6.58 7.20 -5.75
C PHE A 558 -6.89 6.60 -7.13
N LEU A 559 -6.92 7.42 -8.18
CA LEU A 559 -7.18 6.96 -9.55
C LEU A 559 -6.13 5.97 -10.04
N THR A 560 -4.84 6.26 -9.84
CA THR A 560 -3.76 5.36 -10.21
C THR A 560 -3.84 4.05 -9.43
N SER A 561 -4.15 4.11 -8.13
CA SER A 561 -4.37 2.94 -7.28
C SER A 561 -5.54 2.08 -7.76
N CYS A 562 -6.67 2.70 -8.13
CA CYS A 562 -7.81 2.02 -8.73
C CYS A 562 -7.43 1.26 -10.01
N VAL A 563 -6.67 1.89 -10.91
CA VAL A 563 -6.26 1.28 -12.18
C VAL A 563 -5.29 0.13 -11.96
N ILE A 564 -4.24 0.33 -11.17
CA ILE A 564 -3.25 -0.71 -10.87
C ILE A 564 -3.92 -1.90 -10.19
N SER A 565 -4.76 -1.66 -9.19
CA SER A 565 -5.45 -2.73 -8.47
C SER A 565 -6.46 -3.46 -9.35
N PHE A 566 -7.19 -2.75 -10.23
CA PHE A 566 -8.11 -3.40 -11.15
C PHE A 566 -7.38 -4.34 -12.13
N VAL A 567 -6.25 -3.90 -12.66
CA VAL A 567 -5.48 -4.67 -13.66
C VAL A 567 -4.71 -5.83 -13.03
N THR A 568 -4.15 -5.63 -11.84
CA THR A 568 -3.36 -6.64 -11.12
C THR A 568 -4.22 -7.60 -10.29
N GLY A 569 -5.43 -7.18 -9.90
CA GLY A 569 -6.33 -7.96 -9.05
C GLY A 569 -5.83 -8.12 -7.61
N THR A 570 -4.92 -7.27 -7.14
CA THR A 570 -4.36 -7.36 -5.79
C THR A 570 -4.28 -6.00 -5.11
N SER A 571 -4.93 -5.90 -3.95
CA SER A 571 -4.88 -4.72 -3.08
C SER A 571 -3.49 -4.56 -2.45
N TRP A 572 -2.98 -5.61 -1.82
CA TRP A 572 -1.66 -5.66 -1.17
C TRP A 572 -0.56 -5.24 -2.14
N GLY A 573 -0.53 -5.86 -3.33
CA GLY A 573 0.44 -5.51 -4.34
C GLY A 573 0.38 -4.04 -4.76
N THR A 574 -0.83 -3.50 -4.96
CA THR A 574 -1.02 -2.09 -5.33
C THR A 574 -0.48 -1.13 -4.28
N MET A 575 -0.71 -1.42 -2.99
CA MET A 575 -0.18 -0.62 -1.89
C MET A 575 1.35 -0.64 -1.88
N ALA A 576 1.97 -1.82 -1.97
CA ALA A 576 3.43 -1.95 -2.04
C ALA A 576 4.07 -1.16 -3.19
N VAL A 577 3.39 -1.07 -4.33
CA VAL A 577 3.85 -0.30 -5.49
C VAL A 577 3.77 1.20 -5.23
N LEU A 578 2.67 1.68 -4.63
CA LEU A 578 2.38 3.12 -4.55
C LEU A 578 2.94 3.81 -3.31
N PHE A 579 3.06 3.14 -2.16
CA PHE A 579 3.64 3.75 -0.95
C PHE A 579 5.02 4.38 -1.17
N PRO A 580 6.03 3.64 -1.69
CA PRO A 580 7.38 4.19 -1.91
C PRO A 580 7.47 5.26 -3.01
N LEU A 581 6.37 5.51 -3.73
CA LEU A 581 6.29 6.51 -4.78
C LEU A 581 5.53 7.75 -4.31
N ALA A 582 4.30 7.55 -3.82
CA ALA A 582 3.36 8.62 -3.55
C ALA A 582 3.59 9.29 -2.20
N VAL A 583 4.02 8.56 -1.16
CA VAL A 583 4.25 9.15 0.18
C VAL A 583 5.47 10.09 0.18
N PRO A 584 6.64 9.70 -0.36
CA PRO A 584 7.76 10.63 -0.51
C PRO A 584 7.42 11.84 -1.38
N LEU A 585 6.64 11.64 -2.45
CA LEU A 585 6.17 12.73 -3.31
C LEU A 585 5.24 13.71 -2.56
N ALA A 586 4.34 13.20 -1.72
CA ALA A 586 3.46 14.03 -0.90
C ALA A 586 4.26 14.91 0.07
N ASN A 587 5.24 14.31 0.76
CA ASN A 587 6.11 15.06 1.66
C ASN A 587 6.98 16.09 0.92
N ALA A 588 7.45 15.76 -0.28
CA ALA A 588 8.28 16.68 -1.06
C ALA A 588 7.46 17.85 -1.66
N LEU A 589 6.18 17.65 -2.01
CA LEU A 589 5.29 18.71 -2.49
C LEU A 589 4.74 19.58 -1.36
N SER A 590 4.46 18.99 -0.20
CA SER A 590 3.93 19.67 0.98
C SER A 590 4.76 19.35 2.24
N PRO A 591 6.02 19.85 2.35
CA PRO A 591 6.90 19.52 3.46
C PRO A 591 6.30 19.87 4.82
N GLY A 592 6.32 18.92 5.74
CA GLY A 592 5.79 19.08 7.10
C GLY A 592 4.27 19.00 7.22
N SER A 593 3.54 18.77 6.11
CA SER A 593 2.10 18.53 6.16
C SER A 593 1.80 17.06 6.42
N GLU A 594 1.59 16.71 7.68
CA GLU A 594 1.14 15.37 8.06
C GLU A 594 -0.24 15.03 7.46
N GLU A 595 -1.10 16.04 7.27
CA GLU A 595 -2.41 15.87 6.63
C GLU A 595 -2.28 15.44 5.17
N ALA A 596 -1.36 16.03 4.39
CA ALA A 596 -1.11 15.61 3.02
C ALA A 596 -0.66 14.14 2.94
N ILE A 597 0.15 13.68 3.90
CA ILE A 597 0.57 12.29 4.00
C ILE A 597 -0.62 11.40 4.34
N VAL A 598 -1.44 11.78 5.32
CA VAL A 598 -2.66 11.05 5.71
C VAL A 598 -3.61 10.89 4.52
N ASP A 599 -3.83 11.95 3.74
CA ASP A 599 -4.70 11.95 2.56
C ASP A 599 -4.17 11.03 1.46
N VAL A 600 -2.87 11.09 1.18
CA VAL A 600 -2.24 10.22 0.17
C VAL A 600 -2.24 8.76 0.61
N VAL A 601 -1.89 8.48 1.87
CA VAL A 601 -1.96 7.12 2.43
C VAL A 601 -3.39 6.59 2.34
N ALA A 602 -4.40 7.36 2.77
CA ALA A 602 -5.79 6.98 2.63
C ALA A 602 -6.17 6.69 1.16
N SER A 603 -5.72 7.53 0.23
CA SER A 603 -5.99 7.39 -1.20
C SER A 603 -5.37 6.12 -1.80
N ILE A 604 -4.14 5.76 -1.42
CA ILE A 604 -3.50 4.50 -1.84
C ILE A 604 -4.33 3.32 -1.34
N LEU A 605 -4.59 3.26 -0.04
CA LEU A 605 -5.24 2.14 0.62
C LEU A 605 -6.65 1.91 0.07
N THR A 606 -7.39 2.98 -0.15
CA THR A 606 -8.77 2.90 -0.65
C THR A 606 -8.89 2.62 -2.14
N GLY A 607 -8.01 3.17 -2.97
CA GLY A 607 -7.98 2.84 -4.40
C GLY A 607 -7.58 1.38 -4.64
N ALA A 608 -6.74 0.83 -3.76
CA ALA A 608 -6.33 -0.57 -3.81
C ALA A 608 -7.53 -1.50 -3.55
N ILE A 609 -8.47 -1.09 -2.70
CA ILE A 609 -9.71 -1.84 -2.43
C ILE A 609 -10.68 -1.75 -3.59
N PHE A 610 -10.83 -0.59 -4.24
CA PHE A 610 -11.72 -0.46 -5.40
C PHE A 610 -11.38 -1.47 -6.49
N GLY A 611 -10.10 -1.55 -6.87
CA GLY A 611 -9.67 -2.45 -7.94
C GLY A 611 -9.85 -3.92 -7.57
N ASP A 612 -9.55 -4.29 -6.33
CA ASP A 612 -9.74 -5.63 -5.79
C ASP A 612 -11.22 -6.05 -5.86
N GLN A 613 -12.12 -5.11 -5.57
CA GLN A 613 -13.56 -5.39 -5.55
C GLN A 613 -14.19 -5.62 -6.92
N CYS A 614 -13.63 -5.09 -7.99
CA CYS A 614 -14.24 -5.20 -9.32
C CYS A 614 -13.37 -5.90 -10.36
N SER A 615 -12.14 -6.29 -10.00
CA SER A 615 -11.26 -7.03 -10.90
C SER A 615 -11.71 -8.49 -11.05
N PRO A 616 -11.86 -9.00 -12.29
CA PRO A 616 -12.24 -10.40 -12.52
C PRO A 616 -11.17 -11.42 -12.14
N ILE A 617 -9.95 -10.98 -11.84
CA ILE A 617 -8.85 -11.85 -11.44
C ILE A 617 -8.51 -11.72 -9.95
N SER A 618 -9.22 -10.86 -9.22
CA SER A 618 -8.99 -10.71 -7.79
C SER A 618 -9.43 -11.97 -7.01
N GLY A 619 -8.61 -12.36 -6.03
CA GLY A 619 -8.91 -13.48 -5.14
C GLY A 619 -10.20 -13.27 -4.35
N THR A 620 -10.47 -12.04 -3.87
CA THR A 620 -11.69 -11.72 -3.11
C THR A 620 -12.92 -11.71 -4.03
N SER A 621 -12.77 -11.28 -5.30
CA SER A 621 -13.79 -11.41 -6.33
C SER A 621 -14.15 -12.87 -6.63
N VAL A 622 -13.13 -13.70 -6.85
CA VAL A 622 -13.29 -15.14 -7.10
C VAL A 622 -13.96 -15.83 -5.91
N MET A 623 -13.49 -15.53 -4.69
CA MET A 623 -14.00 -16.16 -3.47
C MET A 623 -15.42 -15.72 -3.12
N SER A 624 -15.76 -14.46 -3.34
CA SER A 624 -17.13 -13.96 -3.18
C SER A 624 -18.10 -14.63 -4.16
N ALA A 625 -17.68 -14.80 -5.41
CA ALA A 625 -18.47 -15.46 -6.45
C ALA A 625 -18.66 -16.95 -6.13
N LEU A 626 -17.57 -17.65 -5.82
CA LEU A 626 -17.55 -19.07 -5.48
C LEU A 626 -18.38 -19.37 -4.21
N ALA A 627 -18.17 -18.62 -3.13
CA ALA A 627 -18.90 -18.81 -1.88
C ALA A 627 -20.40 -18.53 -2.03
N SER A 628 -20.76 -17.62 -2.94
CA SER A 628 -22.16 -17.27 -3.24
C SER A 628 -22.77 -18.13 -4.34
N LYS A 629 -22.04 -19.11 -4.89
CA LYS A 629 -22.43 -19.92 -6.05
C LYS A 629 -22.91 -19.08 -7.24
N CYS A 630 -22.23 -17.96 -7.46
CA CYS A 630 -22.48 -17.00 -8.53
C CYS A 630 -21.40 -17.16 -9.60
N PRO A 631 -21.74 -17.20 -10.90
CA PRO A 631 -20.71 -17.13 -11.95
C PRO A 631 -19.89 -15.84 -11.82
N LEU A 632 -18.56 -15.98 -11.81
CA LEU A 632 -17.64 -14.85 -11.60
C LEU A 632 -17.88 -13.68 -12.56
N ALA A 633 -18.12 -13.98 -13.84
CA ALA A 633 -18.43 -12.96 -14.84
C ALA A 633 -19.73 -12.19 -14.50
N ALA A 634 -20.76 -12.88 -13.98
CA ALA A 634 -22.01 -12.24 -13.56
C ALA A 634 -21.80 -11.35 -12.32
N HIS A 635 -21.02 -11.82 -11.33
CA HIS A 635 -20.62 -11.01 -10.18
C HIS A 635 -19.92 -9.71 -10.62
N VAL A 636 -18.85 -9.82 -11.40
CA VAL A 636 -18.05 -8.67 -11.87
C VAL A 636 -18.88 -7.68 -12.69
N THR A 637 -19.66 -8.17 -13.65
CA THR A 637 -20.44 -7.29 -14.55
C THR A 637 -21.57 -6.57 -13.84
N THR A 638 -22.19 -7.19 -12.84
CA THR A 638 -23.30 -6.57 -12.09
C THR A 638 -22.82 -5.58 -11.02
N GLN A 639 -21.67 -5.82 -10.38
CA GLN A 639 -21.14 -4.93 -9.36
C GLN A 639 -20.37 -3.73 -9.92
N LEU A 640 -19.74 -3.84 -11.10
CA LEU A 640 -18.86 -2.81 -11.64
C LEU A 640 -19.55 -1.42 -11.76
N PRO A 641 -20.81 -1.32 -12.26
CA PRO A 641 -21.51 -0.03 -12.27
C PRO A 641 -21.71 0.58 -10.89
N TYR A 642 -21.93 -0.26 -9.86
CA TYR A 642 -22.08 0.19 -8.47
C TYR A 642 -20.75 0.73 -7.94
N ALA A 643 -19.66 -0.03 -8.11
CA ALA A 643 -18.33 0.39 -7.70
C ALA A 643 -17.89 1.70 -8.36
N LEU A 644 -18.15 1.86 -9.67
CA LEU A 644 -17.82 3.09 -10.40
C LEU A 644 -18.59 4.31 -9.88
N VAL A 645 -19.88 4.18 -9.59
CA VAL A 645 -20.67 5.27 -8.98
C VAL A 645 -20.07 5.66 -7.63
N VAL A 646 -19.76 4.69 -6.78
CA VAL A 646 -19.15 4.93 -5.47
C VAL A 646 -17.79 5.62 -5.61
N ALA A 647 -16.95 5.18 -6.53
CA ALA A 647 -15.63 5.80 -6.78
C ALA A 647 -15.74 7.24 -7.30
N VAL A 648 -16.67 7.52 -8.21
CA VAL A 648 -16.91 8.88 -8.72
C VAL A 648 -17.41 9.81 -7.60
N ILE A 649 -18.33 9.34 -6.76
CA ILE A 649 -18.77 10.10 -5.58
C ILE A 649 -17.61 10.32 -4.61
N ALA A 650 -16.76 9.30 -4.40
CA ALA A 650 -15.58 9.42 -3.56
C ALA A 650 -14.61 10.50 -4.05
N ILE A 651 -14.42 10.61 -5.37
CA ILE A 651 -13.60 11.66 -5.97
C ILE A 651 -14.23 13.05 -5.78
N ILE A 652 -15.50 13.21 -6.14
CA ILE A 652 -16.16 14.52 -6.17
C ILE A 652 -16.38 15.10 -4.77
N PHE A 653 -16.76 14.26 -3.80
CA PHE A 653 -17.13 14.71 -2.45
C PHE A 653 -16.11 14.35 -1.36
N GLY A 654 -15.12 13.53 -1.69
CA GLY A 654 -14.07 13.09 -0.77
C GLY A 654 -12.70 13.63 -1.18
N TYR A 655 -12.04 12.99 -2.15
CA TYR A 655 -10.62 13.23 -2.45
C TYR A 655 -10.32 14.63 -2.99
N ILE A 656 -11.15 15.19 -3.90
CA ILE A 656 -10.92 16.55 -4.42
C ILE A 656 -11.12 17.58 -3.29
N PRO A 657 -12.25 17.59 -2.56
CA PRO A 657 -12.44 18.56 -1.48
C PRO A 657 -11.44 18.43 -0.33
N SER A 658 -11.02 17.20 0.01
CA SER A 658 -9.99 16.95 1.02
C SER A 658 -8.67 17.59 0.62
N GLY A 659 -8.22 17.34 -0.61
CA GLY A 659 -6.97 17.90 -1.10
C GLY A 659 -6.95 19.42 -1.16
N TYR A 660 -8.08 20.07 -1.48
CA TYR A 660 -8.21 21.54 -1.46
C TYR A 660 -8.56 22.12 -0.08
N GLY A 661 -8.78 21.29 0.94
CA GLY A 661 -9.22 21.75 2.25
C GLY A 661 -10.57 22.49 2.24
N LEU A 662 -11.47 22.17 1.30
CA LEU A 662 -12.73 22.91 1.13
C LEU A 662 -13.67 22.78 2.33
N PHE A 663 -13.71 21.60 2.93
CA PHE A 663 -14.50 21.30 4.13
C PHE A 663 -13.92 20.11 4.90
N PRO A 664 -14.26 19.96 6.19
CA PRO A 664 -13.86 18.80 6.98
C PRO A 664 -14.35 17.48 6.36
N HIS A 665 -13.56 16.41 6.49
CA HIS A 665 -13.86 15.08 5.92
C HIS A 665 -15.28 14.57 6.25
N TRP A 666 -15.82 14.85 7.44
CA TRP A 666 -17.15 14.40 7.86
C TRP A 666 -18.27 15.11 7.07
N VAL A 667 -18.07 16.37 6.66
CA VAL A 667 -18.99 17.07 5.77
C VAL A 667 -19.00 16.39 4.41
N GLY A 668 -17.81 16.03 3.91
CA GLY A 668 -17.65 15.26 2.68
C GLY A 668 -18.46 13.98 2.71
N ILE A 669 -18.27 13.15 3.75
CA ILE A 669 -19.00 11.90 3.95
C ILE A 669 -20.52 12.12 3.91
N ILE A 670 -21.04 13.17 4.56
CA ILE A 670 -22.48 13.46 4.54
C ILE A 670 -22.94 13.85 3.12
N LEU A 671 -22.23 14.78 2.47
CA LEU A 671 -22.58 15.26 1.13
C LEU A 671 -22.53 14.13 0.10
N GLY A 672 -21.48 13.30 0.12
CA GLY A 672 -21.36 12.13 -0.74
C GLY A 672 -22.45 11.09 -0.46
N SER A 673 -22.82 10.87 0.81
CA SER A 673 -23.93 9.99 1.17
C SER A 673 -25.27 10.50 0.60
N VAL A 674 -25.54 11.80 0.71
CA VAL A 674 -26.73 12.43 0.11
C VAL A 674 -26.70 12.32 -1.42
N ALA A 675 -25.53 12.51 -2.04
CA ALA A 675 -25.37 12.34 -3.48
C ALA A 675 -25.65 10.89 -3.92
N LEU A 676 -25.20 9.89 -3.16
CA LEU A 676 -25.53 8.47 -3.41
C LEU A 676 -27.04 8.21 -3.32
N VAL A 677 -27.73 8.77 -2.32
CA VAL A 677 -29.19 8.69 -2.23
C VAL A 677 -29.83 9.30 -3.48
N GLY A 678 -29.36 10.49 -3.90
CA GLY A 678 -29.82 11.16 -5.11
C GLY A 678 -29.65 10.30 -6.36
N VAL A 679 -28.46 9.71 -6.56
CA VAL A 679 -28.19 8.81 -7.68
C VAL A 679 -29.12 7.59 -7.63
N VAL A 680 -29.17 6.85 -6.52
CA VAL A 680 -30.04 5.66 -6.40
C VAL A 680 -31.51 6.01 -6.58
N TRP A 681 -31.94 7.19 -6.15
CA TRP A 681 -33.31 7.67 -6.35
C TRP A 681 -33.60 7.97 -7.84
N LEU A 682 -32.67 8.65 -8.52
CA LEU A 682 -32.82 9.06 -9.92
C LEU A 682 -32.74 7.89 -10.91
N ILE A 683 -31.73 7.01 -10.76
CA ILE A 683 -31.46 5.93 -11.73
C ILE A 683 -31.94 4.56 -11.25
N GLY A 684 -32.08 4.36 -9.94
CA GLY A 684 -32.58 3.11 -9.38
C GLY A 684 -34.07 2.93 -9.63
N SER A 685 -34.51 1.68 -9.78
CA SER A 685 -35.92 1.30 -9.88
C SER A 685 -36.22 0.21 -8.86
N LYS A 686 -37.47 0.09 -8.39
CA LYS A 686 -37.81 -1.02 -7.49
C LYS A 686 -37.87 -2.31 -8.30
N VAL A 687 -37.42 -3.39 -7.69
CA VAL A 687 -37.47 -4.74 -8.28
C VAL A 687 -38.91 -5.15 -8.61
N GLU A 688 -39.86 -4.72 -7.78
CA GLU A 688 -41.28 -5.04 -7.84
C GLU A 688 -42.11 -4.10 -8.75
N ASP A 689 -41.55 -3.01 -9.30
CA ASP A 689 -42.34 -2.05 -10.09
C ASP A 689 -42.94 -2.71 -11.35
N GLU A 690 -44.28 -2.63 -11.48
CA GLU A 690 -45.14 -3.32 -12.45
C GLU A 690 -44.93 -2.92 -13.93
N HIS A 691 -44.27 -1.78 -14.18
CA HIS A 691 -44.25 -1.14 -15.50
C HIS A 691 -43.29 -1.75 -16.54
N ASP A 692 -42.55 -2.81 -16.21
CA ASP A 692 -41.75 -3.58 -17.18
C ASP A 692 -42.38 -4.95 -17.44
N THR A 693 -43.67 -4.98 -17.77
CA THR A 693 -44.29 -6.13 -18.43
C THR A 693 -44.09 -5.98 -19.94
N PRO A 694 -43.32 -6.86 -20.62
CA PRO A 694 -43.52 -7.01 -22.05
C PRO A 694 -44.91 -7.63 -22.20
N SER A 695 -45.86 -6.81 -22.66
CA SER A 695 -47.23 -7.14 -23.06
C SER A 695 -47.35 -8.35 -24.02
N LYS A 696 -46.22 -8.96 -24.43
CA LYS A 696 -46.14 -10.23 -25.14
C LYS A 696 -46.40 -11.47 -24.28
N LEU A 697 -46.16 -11.48 -22.97
CA LEU A 697 -46.32 -12.70 -22.16
C LEU A 697 -47.79 -13.08 -21.92
N MET A 698 -48.68 -12.10 -21.71
CA MET A 698 -50.13 -12.36 -21.64
C MET A 698 -50.72 -12.78 -22.99
N SER A 699 -50.15 -12.33 -24.11
CA SER A 699 -50.55 -12.80 -25.45
C SER A 699 -50.12 -14.26 -25.72
N LEU A 700 -49.03 -14.72 -25.10
CA LEU A 700 -48.51 -16.09 -25.21
C LEU A 700 -49.22 -17.05 -24.26
N LEU A 701 -49.55 -16.62 -23.04
CA LEU A 701 -50.35 -17.40 -22.09
C LEU A 701 -51.82 -17.51 -22.53
N GLY A 702 -52.38 -16.47 -23.14
CA GLY A 702 -53.72 -16.51 -23.75
C GLY A 702 -53.82 -17.42 -24.99
N ARG A 703 -52.73 -17.61 -25.75
CA ARG A 703 -52.68 -18.55 -26.88
C ARG A 703 -52.45 -20.00 -26.45
N LYS A 704 -51.65 -20.26 -25.42
CA LYS A 704 -51.44 -21.64 -24.90
C LYS A 704 -52.63 -22.19 -24.11
N ALA A 705 -53.41 -21.35 -23.43
CA ALA A 705 -54.63 -21.79 -22.75
C ALA A 705 -55.75 -22.20 -23.74
N LYS A 706 -55.83 -21.57 -24.92
CA LYS A 706 -56.82 -21.91 -25.96
C LYS A 706 -56.46 -23.13 -26.81
N SER A 707 -55.19 -23.56 -26.86
CA SER A 707 -54.78 -24.73 -27.66
C SER A 707 -54.84 -26.07 -26.90
N ARG A 708 -55.18 -26.08 -25.61
CA ARG A 708 -55.29 -27.30 -24.78
C ARG A 708 -56.72 -27.72 -24.44
N ALA A 709 -57.73 -26.93 -24.81
CA ALA A 709 -59.13 -27.32 -24.71
C ALA A 709 -59.59 -27.98 -26.03
N GLY A 710 -59.25 -29.25 -26.21
CA GLY A 710 -59.85 -30.11 -27.25
C GLY A 710 -61.23 -30.60 -26.80
N PRO A 711 -62.19 -30.80 -27.73
CA PRO A 711 -63.55 -31.23 -27.40
C PRO A 711 -63.64 -32.74 -27.21
N GLY A 712 -64.34 -33.17 -26.16
CA GLY A 712 -64.88 -34.52 -26.04
C GLY A 712 -64.27 -35.34 -24.90
N LEU A 713 -65.08 -35.57 -23.86
CA LEU A 713 -65.58 -36.91 -23.56
C LEU A 713 -66.57 -36.83 -22.39
N THR A 714 -67.79 -37.25 -22.73
CA THR A 714 -68.98 -37.53 -21.94
C THR A 714 -68.72 -38.33 -20.66
N GLU A 715 -69.29 -37.82 -19.56
CA GLU A 715 -70.25 -38.50 -18.69
C GLU A 715 -70.21 -40.05 -18.65
N LYS A 716 -69.75 -40.64 -17.53
CA LYS A 716 -70.38 -41.81 -16.89
C LYS A 716 -69.77 -42.14 -15.51
N GLN A 717 -70.67 -42.14 -14.52
CA GLN A 717 -70.77 -42.94 -13.28
C GLN A 717 -69.61 -43.91 -12.96
N HIS A 718 -69.00 -43.79 -11.77
CA HIS A 718 -69.46 -44.46 -10.55
C HIS A 718 -68.77 -43.91 -9.30
#